data_AF-A0A9D8Z0S6-F1
#
_entry.id   AF-A0A9D8Z0S6-F1
#
_cell.length_a   1.000
_cell.length_b   1.000
_cell.length_c   1.000
_cell.angle_alpha   90.00
_cell.angle_beta   90.00
_cell.angle_gamma   90.00
#
_symmetry.space_group_name_H-M   'P 1'
#
loop_
_entity.id
_entity.type
_entity.pdbx_description
1 polymer ?
#
loop_
_entity_poly.entity_id
_entity_poly.type
_entity_poly.pdbx_seq_one_letter_code
_entity_poly.pdbx_strand_id
1 'polypeptide(L)'
;MQETPPPSSEPLTEHRKSIARLHLADEAETLADMAAAAPVDPSLRDKAHRRASALVRDIRQMDTPGLMEVFLAEYGLSTDEGIALMCLAESLLRVPDADTMDALIEDKIAPSAWGEHLGRSASSLVNASTWALMLTGNVLREPPSGGFASVMHGAVKRLGEPVIRTAVKQAMRELGRQFVLGQSIGDAMERASGMEAKGFTYSYDMLGEAALTMRDADTYYTAYMAAINAIGKAATHGAVKDNPGISIKLSALHPRYEEPQRARVMEELVPRIAELARMAASAGIGLNIDAEEAARLDLSLDVMEQVIADPELAGWDGFGVVVQAYGKRAMAVIDWLHALAKQHERRIMVRLVKGAYWDSEIKWAQAAGLAGFPVFTRKPATDVAWLHCARHLLNRTDRIYPQFATHNAHSVASVLEMGADTSIYEFQRLHGMGESLHTRVLQTEGTRCRIYAPVGAHKDLLAYLVRRLLENGANSSFVNQIVDKAVAPETVAADPFDALENAPARQVRRPAELFAPERANSKGFDLYDPADIARIKAARVPWRAHRWNGAPLLAKDRSDPDRRPVAIVNPANGGDEVGMVREASIADIEAALAGAAPWTAPVAERAAILNTAADLYEKNFGELFAILTREAGKITEDALAELREAVDFLRYYAAEATKTPDAEPVGTFACISPWNFPLAIFTGQISAALAAGNAVIAKPAEATPLIAHRAVELMHKAGVPRNALQLLPGTGSTVGAAITSDARIGGVCFTGSTATAQTIHRAMADNLNPSAPLIAETGGINAMIVDSTALPEQAVRDIIVSSFRSAGQRCSALRVLYLQEDIAEPFLAMLFGAMDELAVADPWALSTDIGPVIDAKARDDISAYLNAAEKAGKLLKRMAIPEAGTFVSPAVIRVSGIEDVQREVFGPVLHVATFGANEIDTVVSAINATGYGLTFGMHTRIDDRVEQIASAIHAGNIYVNRNQIGAIVGSQPFGGEGLSGTGPKAGGPHYLPRFQMQPSVKNDPVTGRPAEHPTVQQRLDRVRGEITDRGRETRDLPGPTGESNRWSTHPRGLVLCLGPSLDDAREQARQAMATGCATLMVAPGATGANSVDGVLDPHDLTELDGFDAVAFWGEEATARAIRRALVGRDGPIVPLATARDITPWCLIERHVCIDTTAAGGNATLLAEMS
;
A
#
# COMPACT_ATOMS: atom_id res chain seq x y z
N MET A 1 -30.50 19.05 16.62
CA MET A 1 -29.95 20.11 17.48
C MET A 1 -29.07 19.43 18.52
N GLN A 2 -27.81 19.20 18.17
CA GLN A 2 -26.80 18.69 19.10
C GLN A 2 -26.14 19.92 19.72
N GLU A 3 -26.11 20.00 21.05
CA GLU A 3 -25.36 21.02 21.76
C GLU A 3 -23.88 20.87 21.42
N THR A 4 -23.32 21.87 20.75
CA THR A 4 -21.88 22.02 20.56
C THR A 4 -21.19 21.99 21.92
N PRO A 5 -20.11 21.21 22.10
CA PRO A 5 -19.33 21.24 23.33
C PRO A 5 -18.88 22.67 23.64
N PRO A 6 -18.73 23.04 24.93
CA PRO A 6 -18.27 24.37 25.28
C PRO A 6 -16.91 24.63 24.60
N PRO A 7 -16.68 25.83 24.03
CA PRO A 7 -15.41 26.14 23.38
C PRO A 7 -14.27 25.98 24.39
N SER A 8 -13.18 25.34 23.98
CA SER A 8 -11.95 25.28 24.76
C SER A 8 -11.48 26.70 25.09
N SER A 9 -10.77 26.87 26.21
CA SER A 9 -10.26 28.18 26.59
C SER A 9 -9.33 28.75 25.51
N GLU A 10 -9.26 30.08 25.38
CA GLU A 10 -8.37 30.75 24.41
C GLU A 10 -6.92 30.23 24.48
N PRO A 11 -6.31 29.99 25.67
CA PRO A 11 -4.97 29.41 25.76
C PRO A 11 -4.83 28.01 25.15
N LEU A 12 -5.77 27.09 25.38
CA LEU A 12 -5.70 25.73 24.81
C LEU A 12 -5.84 25.75 23.29
N THR A 13 -6.69 26.63 22.77
CA THR A 13 -6.88 26.81 21.32
C THR A 13 -5.59 27.26 20.63
N GLU A 14 -4.84 28.20 21.21
CA GLU A 14 -3.55 28.65 20.64
C GLU A 14 -2.48 27.54 20.65
N HIS A 15 -2.43 26.73 21.72
CA HIS A 15 -1.55 25.56 21.74
C HIS A 15 -1.91 24.54 20.65
N ARG A 16 -3.19 24.25 20.43
CA ARG A 16 -3.63 23.34 19.34
C ARG A 16 -3.27 23.89 17.95
N LYS A 17 -3.38 25.19 17.71
CA LYS A 17 -2.88 25.82 16.48
C LYS A 17 -1.37 25.66 16.31
N SER A 18 -0.61 25.74 17.40
CA SER A 18 0.84 25.50 17.36
C SER A 18 1.18 24.06 16.99
N ILE A 19 0.49 23.09 17.59
CA ILE A 19 0.62 21.66 17.27
C ILE A 19 0.34 21.40 15.79
N ALA A 20 -0.77 21.95 15.25
CA ALA A 20 -1.11 21.79 13.84
C ALA A 20 -0.03 22.36 12.90
N ARG A 21 0.53 23.54 13.18
CA ARG A 21 1.59 24.15 12.35
C ARG A 21 2.86 23.31 12.29
N LEU A 22 3.17 22.58 13.36
CA LEU A 22 4.38 21.77 13.46
C LEU A 22 4.24 20.38 12.81
N HIS A 23 3.05 20.01 12.34
CA HIS A 23 2.81 18.67 11.80
C HIS A 23 3.80 18.31 10.69
N LEU A 24 3.94 19.12 9.65
CA LEU A 24 4.88 18.86 8.53
C LEU A 24 5.98 19.94 8.42
N ALA A 25 6.30 20.63 9.52
CA ALA A 25 7.27 21.72 9.54
C ALA A 25 8.70 21.30 9.14
N ASP A 26 9.54 22.27 8.80
CA ASP A 26 10.96 22.00 8.52
C ASP A 26 11.67 21.48 9.78
N GLU A 27 12.48 20.43 9.62
CA GLU A 27 13.15 19.76 10.72
C GLU A 27 14.22 20.65 11.38
N ALA A 28 15.00 21.41 10.61
CA ALA A 28 16.06 22.24 11.14
C ALA A 28 15.49 23.45 11.89
N GLU A 29 14.46 24.09 11.34
CA GLU A 29 13.74 25.17 12.01
C GLU A 29 13.11 24.69 13.33
N THR A 30 12.44 23.53 13.30
CA THR A 30 11.82 22.94 14.49
C THR A 30 12.85 22.68 15.60
N LEU A 31 14.01 22.10 15.27
CA LEU A 31 15.07 21.84 16.24
C LEU A 31 15.67 23.14 16.81
N ALA A 32 15.84 24.17 15.99
CA ALA A 32 16.32 25.47 16.44
C ALA A 32 15.34 26.12 17.44
N ASP A 33 14.05 26.05 17.16
CA ASP A 33 13.00 26.55 18.07
C ASP A 33 12.98 25.77 19.39
N MET A 34 13.12 24.44 19.34
CA MET A 34 13.23 23.60 20.54
C MET A 34 14.47 23.94 21.37
N ALA A 35 15.61 24.19 20.73
CA ALA A 35 16.84 24.58 21.39
C ALA A 35 16.74 25.95 22.07
N ALA A 36 16.03 26.90 21.45
CA ALA A 36 15.76 28.21 22.03
C ALA A 36 14.82 28.12 23.25
N ALA A 37 13.80 27.26 23.19
CA ALA A 37 12.81 27.11 24.26
C ALA A 37 13.35 26.33 25.48
N ALA A 38 14.17 25.30 25.25
CA ALA A 38 14.71 24.44 26.30
C ALA A 38 16.19 24.12 26.06
N PRO A 39 17.10 25.08 26.29
CA PRO A 39 18.52 24.92 25.96
C PRO A 39 19.19 23.82 26.80
N VAL A 40 20.12 23.11 26.15
CA VAL A 40 20.98 22.08 26.75
C VAL A 40 22.42 22.53 26.57
N ASP A 41 22.99 23.17 27.60
CA ASP A 41 24.28 23.84 27.50
C ASP A 41 25.45 22.84 27.32
N PRO A 42 26.54 23.22 26.62
CA PRO A 42 27.70 22.35 26.39
C PRO A 42 28.30 21.73 27.65
N SER A 43 28.34 22.47 28.77
CA SER A 43 28.86 21.91 30.04
C SER A 43 28.01 20.75 30.57
N LEU A 44 26.71 20.77 30.36
CA LEU A 44 25.82 19.68 30.73
C LEU A 44 26.04 18.47 29.81
N ARG A 45 26.18 18.72 28.50
CA ARG A 45 26.50 17.71 27.49
C ARG A 45 27.79 16.96 27.84
N ASP A 46 28.87 17.68 28.18
CA ASP A 46 30.15 17.09 28.59
C ASP A 46 30.06 16.22 29.86
N LYS A 47 29.22 16.63 30.82
CA LYS A 47 28.99 15.84 32.04
C LYS A 47 28.16 14.60 31.75
N ALA A 48 27.10 14.75 30.95
CA ALA A 48 26.24 13.65 30.54
C ALA A 48 27.03 12.59 29.75
N HIS A 49 27.85 13.00 28.79
CA HIS A 49 28.72 12.11 28.02
C HIS A 49 29.69 11.31 28.92
N ARG A 50 30.35 11.99 29.87
CA ARG A 50 31.25 11.32 30.83
C ARG A 50 30.51 10.34 31.74
N ARG A 51 29.35 10.73 32.28
CA ARG A 51 28.52 9.87 33.13
C ARG A 51 28.00 8.67 32.34
N ALA A 52 27.50 8.88 31.12
CA ALA A 52 27.02 7.82 30.24
C ALA A 52 28.13 6.82 29.89
N SER A 53 29.33 7.31 29.55
CA SER A 53 30.49 6.46 29.30
C SER A 53 30.88 5.62 30.52
N ALA A 54 30.78 6.20 31.73
CA ALA A 54 31.00 5.47 32.98
C ALA A 54 29.92 4.40 33.21
N LEU A 55 28.65 4.72 32.99
CA LEU A 55 27.55 3.74 33.08
C LEU A 55 27.76 2.56 32.11
N VAL A 56 28.17 2.82 30.86
CA VAL A 56 28.47 1.76 29.89
C VAL A 56 29.63 0.88 30.35
N ARG A 57 30.70 1.47 30.90
CA ARG A 57 31.83 0.71 31.47
C ARG A 57 31.37 -0.17 32.64
N ASP A 58 30.58 0.39 33.55
CA ASP A 58 30.05 -0.34 34.71
C ASP A 58 29.18 -1.52 34.28
N ILE A 59 28.28 -1.33 33.32
CA ILE A 59 27.38 -2.38 32.82
C ILE A 59 28.18 -3.52 32.16
N ARG A 60 29.21 -3.19 31.36
CA ARG A 60 30.08 -4.20 30.73
C ARG A 60 30.92 -5.02 31.72
N GLN A 61 31.05 -4.55 32.96
CA GLN A 61 31.75 -5.24 34.04
C GLN A 61 30.83 -6.12 34.90
N MET A 62 29.50 -6.07 34.69
CA MET A 62 28.56 -6.93 35.40
C MET A 62 28.58 -8.37 34.85
N ASP A 63 28.66 -9.38 35.72
CA ASP A 63 28.83 -10.81 35.36
C ASP A 63 27.59 -11.48 34.73
N THR A 64 26.50 -10.74 34.46
CA THR A 64 25.24 -11.31 33.94
C THR A 64 24.58 -10.38 32.91
N PRO A 65 25.00 -10.40 31.64
CA PRO A 65 24.26 -9.71 30.58
C PRO A 65 22.86 -10.34 30.40
N GLY A 66 21.87 -9.51 30.05
CA GLY A 66 20.51 -10.00 29.83
C GLY A 66 20.44 -10.96 28.63
N LEU A 67 19.63 -12.02 28.72
CA LEU A 67 19.51 -13.03 27.67
C LEU A 67 19.17 -12.41 26.30
N MET A 68 18.32 -11.38 26.27
CA MET A 68 17.91 -10.66 25.07
C MET A 68 19.04 -9.80 24.46
N GLU A 69 19.86 -9.16 25.31
CA GLU A 69 20.97 -8.32 24.85
C GLU A 69 22.04 -9.18 24.16
N VAL A 70 22.32 -10.37 24.72
CA VAL A 70 23.20 -11.38 24.11
C VAL A 70 22.59 -11.92 22.81
N PHE A 71 21.28 -12.17 22.80
CA PHE A 71 20.58 -12.67 21.63
C PHE A 71 20.64 -11.68 20.45
N LEU A 72 20.29 -10.41 20.69
CA LEU A 72 20.30 -9.37 19.65
C LEU A 72 21.69 -9.07 19.12
N ALA A 73 22.72 -9.14 19.97
CA ALA A 73 24.11 -8.93 19.56
C ALA A 73 24.70 -10.09 18.76
N GLU A 74 24.29 -11.33 19.04
CA GLU A 74 24.77 -12.51 18.29
C GLU A 74 24.12 -12.58 16.90
N TYR A 75 22.82 -12.30 16.81
CA TYR A 75 22.05 -12.50 15.57
C TYR A 75 21.85 -11.24 14.74
N GLY A 76 21.83 -10.04 15.34
CA GLY A 76 21.58 -8.75 14.66
C GLY A 76 20.27 -8.72 13.87
N LEU A 77 19.26 -7.93 14.25
CA LEU A 77 17.94 -8.03 13.59
C LEU A 77 17.88 -7.51 12.15
N SER A 78 18.94 -6.87 11.66
CA SER A 78 19.07 -6.48 10.26
C SER A 78 19.72 -7.55 9.38
N THR A 79 20.12 -8.70 9.94
CA THR A 79 20.66 -9.83 9.18
C THR A 79 19.53 -10.65 8.59
N ASP A 80 19.83 -11.44 7.55
CA ASP A 80 18.87 -12.37 6.96
C ASP A 80 18.39 -13.40 8.01
N GLU A 81 19.28 -13.85 8.92
CA GLU A 81 18.94 -14.72 10.05
C GLU A 81 17.97 -14.05 11.06
N GLY A 82 18.21 -12.79 11.39
CA GLY A 82 17.37 -12.01 12.30
C GLY A 82 15.97 -11.80 11.75
N ILE A 83 15.86 -11.46 10.45
CA ILE A 83 14.57 -11.30 9.75
C ILE A 83 13.83 -12.64 9.67
N ALA A 84 14.51 -13.71 9.29
CA ALA A 84 13.92 -15.05 9.21
C ALA A 84 13.37 -15.51 10.57
N LEU A 85 14.12 -15.28 11.66
CA LEU A 85 13.65 -15.60 13.00
C LEU A 85 12.45 -14.76 13.42
N MET A 86 12.41 -13.47 13.08
CA MET A 86 11.26 -12.61 13.36
C MET A 86 10.02 -13.11 12.63
N CYS A 87 10.14 -13.45 11.34
CA CYS A 87 9.05 -14.03 10.57
C CYS A 87 8.56 -15.36 11.15
N LEU A 88 9.48 -16.25 11.57
CA LEU A 88 9.13 -17.51 12.23
C LEU A 88 8.45 -17.28 13.57
N ALA A 89 8.97 -16.40 14.41
CA ALA A 89 8.34 -16.06 15.68
C ALA A 89 6.92 -15.54 15.43
N GLU A 90 6.76 -14.62 14.46
CA GLU A 90 5.49 -13.96 14.13
C GLU A 90 4.41 -14.94 13.64
N SER A 91 4.77 -15.82 12.73
CA SER A 91 3.80 -16.63 11.98
C SER A 91 3.70 -18.09 12.47
N LEU A 92 4.78 -18.71 12.95
CA LEU A 92 4.80 -20.15 13.22
C LEU A 92 3.84 -20.60 14.32
N LEU A 93 3.63 -19.76 15.35
CA LEU A 93 2.74 -20.11 16.46
C LEU A 93 1.25 -20.01 16.11
N ARG A 94 0.91 -19.30 15.02
CA ARG A 94 -0.47 -19.11 14.54
C ARG A 94 -0.84 -20.01 13.36
N VAL A 95 0.13 -20.56 12.63
CA VAL A 95 -0.11 -21.55 11.57
C VAL A 95 -0.69 -22.83 12.19
N PRO A 96 -1.94 -23.20 11.85
CA PRO A 96 -2.63 -24.35 12.42
C PRO A 96 -2.28 -25.67 11.70
N ASP A 97 -1.94 -25.61 10.41
CA ASP A 97 -1.75 -26.78 9.54
C ASP A 97 -0.28 -27.21 9.43
N ALA A 98 -0.08 -28.48 9.09
CA ALA A 98 1.24 -29.11 9.04
C ALA A 98 2.04 -28.68 7.82
N ASP A 99 1.44 -28.74 6.63
CA ASP A 99 2.14 -28.59 5.36
C ASP A 99 2.67 -27.16 5.19
N THR A 100 1.86 -26.16 5.56
CA THR A 100 2.28 -24.76 5.52
C THR A 100 3.32 -24.43 6.59
N MET A 101 3.27 -25.10 7.74
CA MET A 101 4.29 -24.96 8.79
C MET A 101 5.63 -25.53 8.32
N ASP A 102 5.62 -26.70 7.67
CA ASP A 102 6.82 -27.31 7.12
C ASP A 102 7.41 -26.44 6.00
N ALA A 103 6.59 -25.90 5.09
CA ALA A 103 7.02 -24.95 4.05
C ALA A 103 7.61 -23.65 4.63
N LEU A 104 7.00 -23.09 5.68
CA LEU A 104 7.51 -21.89 6.36
C LEU A 104 8.85 -22.16 7.08
N ILE A 105 9.01 -23.33 7.70
CA ILE A 105 10.26 -23.76 8.34
C ILE A 105 11.36 -23.93 7.29
N GLU A 106 11.04 -24.56 6.16
CA GLU A 106 12.00 -24.76 5.07
C GLU A 106 12.46 -23.42 4.48
N ASP A 107 11.53 -22.54 4.11
CA ASP A 107 11.77 -21.20 3.55
C ASP A 107 12.64 -20.33 4.45
N LYS A 108 12.37 -20.30 5.76
CA LYS A 108 13.08 -19.42 6.70
C LYS A 108 14.34 -20.02 7.32
N ILE A 109 14.48 -21.36 7.38
CA ILE A 109 15.63 -22.00 8.05
C ILE A 109 16.65 -22.59 7.06
N ALA A 110 16.22 -23.12 5.91
CA ALA A 110 17.13 -23.80 4.97
C ALA A 110 18.15 -22.86 4.27
N PRO A 111 17.82 -21.60 3.93
CA PRO A 111 18.76 -20.70 3.25
C PRO A 111 19.83 -20.08 4.17
N SER A 112 19.53 -19.86 5.45
CA SER A 112 20.39 -19.03 6.32
C SER A 112 21.62 -19.79 6.84
N ALA A 113 22.76 -19.10 6.99
CA ALA A 113 24.06 -19.69 7.30
C ALA A 113 24.23 -19.96 8.81
N TRP A 114 23.20 -20.55 9.44
CA TRP A 114 23.11 -20.79 10.90
C TRP A 114 24.34 -21.50 11.50
N GLY A 115 25.10 -22.25 10.69
CA GLY A 115 26.29 -22.97 11.11
C GLY A 115 27.50 -22.11 11.49
N GLU A 116 27.56 -20.85 11.09
CA GLU A 116 28.69 -19.96 11.41
C GLU A 116 28.67 -19.44 12.86
N HIS A 117 27.53 -19.55 13.56
CA HIS A 117 27.30 -19.03 14.91
C HIS A 117 27.52 -20.08 16.03
N LEU A 118 27.90 -21.31 15.68
CA LEU A 118 28.14 -22.39 16.65
C LEU A 118 29.30 -22.06 17.61
N GLY A 119 29.00 -22.04 18.91
CA GLY A 119 30.00 -21.94 19.98
C GLY A 119 30.51 -20.53 20.26
N ARG A 120 29.86 -19.49 19.71
CA ARG A 120 30.23 -18.07 19.92
C ARG A 120 29.51 -17.41 21.10
N SER A 121 28.35 -17.91 21.51
CA SER A 121 27.60 -17.38 22.67
C SER A 121 28.02 -18.00 24.00
N ALA A 122 28.15 -17.18 25.05
CA ALA A 122 28.47 -17.61 26.42
C ALA A 122 27.26 -18.24 27.17
N SER A 123 26.05 -18.17 26.63
CA SER A 123 24.83 -18.72 27.25
C SER A 123 24.52 -20.13 26.74
N SER A 124 24.39 -21.10 27.66
CA SER A 124 24.03 -22.50 27.33
C SER A 124 22.61 -22.64 26.75
N LEU A 125 21.71 -21.70 27.06
CA LEU A 125 20.30 -21.71 26.63
C LEU A 125 20.12 -21.10 25.23
N VAL A 126 20.93 -20.09 24.89
CA VAL A 126 21.05 -19.58 23.50
C VAL A 126 21.68 -20.66 22.64
N ASN A 127 22.80 -21.26 23.08
CA ASN A 127 23.42 -22.37 22.37
C ASN A 127 22.46 -23.57 22.17
N ALA A 128 21.54 -23.83 23.10
CA ALA A 128 20.52 -24.90 23.00
C ALA A 128 19.39 -24.57 22.00
N SER A 129 19.02 -23.29 21.86
CA SER A 129 18.02 -22.82 20.89
C SER A 129 18.61 -22.72 19.48
N THR A 130 19.88 -22.30 19.35
CA THR A 130 20.67 -22.47 18.12
C THR A 130 20.79 -23.94 17.75
N TRP A 131 21.01 -24.84 18.72
CA TRP A 131 21.03 -26.30 18.48
C TRP A 131 19.69 -26.85 17.95
N ALA A 132 18.56 -26.34 18.44
CA ALA A 132 17.22 -26.74 17.99
C ALA A 132 16.91 -26.22 16.57
N LEU A 133 17.38 -25.03 16.21
CA LEU A 133 17.25 -24.44 14.88
C LEU A 133 18.24 -25.06 13.86
N MET A 134 19.40 -25.53 14.30
CA MET A 134 20.42 -26.14 13.44
C MET A 134 20.17 -27.61 13.07
N LEU A 135 19.27 -28.28 13.80
CA LEU A 135 18.94 -29.69 13.55
C LEU A 135 18.20 -29.89 12.22
N THR A 136 17.76 -28.81 11.55
CA THR A 136 17.10 -28.81 10.24
C THR A 136 18.03 -28.41 9.09
N GLY A 137 18.88 -27.39 9.25
CA GLY A 137 19.72 -26.88 8.15
C GLY A 137 20.78 -27.87 7.61
N ASN A 138 21.30 -28.77 8.46
CA ASN A 138 22.27 -29.79 8.05
C ASN A 138 21.62 -31.09 7.50
N VAL A 139 20.29 -31.10 7.32
CA VAL A 139 19.52 -32.24 6.79
C VAL A 139 19.17 -32.06 5.31
N LEU A 140 19.30 -30.85 4.77
CA LEU A 140 18.89 -30.51 3.40
C LEU A 140 20.05 -30.30 2.41
N ARG A 141 21.31 -30.37 2.87
CA ARG A 141 22.50 -30.40 2.00
C ARG A 141 23.08 -31.81 1.94
N GLU A 142 23.19 -32.39 0.74
CA GLU A 142 23.95 -33.63 0.53
C GLU A 142 25.42 -33.38 0.93
N PRO A 143 25.99 -34.10 1.92
CA PRO A 143 27.39 -33.97 2.25
C PRO A 143 28.25 -34.87 1.35
N PRO A 144 29.54 -34.51 1.14
CA PRO A 144 30.50 -35.42 0.52
C PRO A 144 30.60 -36.71 1.34
N SER A 145 30.70 -37.83 0.63
CA SER A 145 30.63 -39.19 1.16
C SER A 145 31.61 -39.47 2.33
N GLY A 146 31.05 -39.84 3.49
CA GLY A 146 31.72 -40.63 4.54
C GLY A 146 32.13 -39.87 5.82
N GLY A 147 31.37 -40.06 6.90
CA GLY A 147 31.74 -39.58 8.25
C GLY A 147 30.59 -39.66 9.26
N PHE A 148 30.85 -39.39 10.55
CA PHE A 148 29.87 -39.35 11.65
C PHE A 148 28.62 -38.50 11.34
N ALA A 149 28.75 -37.53 10.43
CA ALA A 149 27.66 -36.75 9.87
C ALA A 149 26.62 -37.58 9.08
N SER A 150 27.00 -38.67 8.39
CA SER A 150 26.05 -39.53 7.66
C SER A 150 25.21 -40.42 8.58
N VAL A 151 25.75 -40.78 9.75
CA VAL A 151 25.03 -41.53 10.80
C VAL A 151 24.04 -40.63 11.52
N MET A 152 24.38 -39.36 11.74
CA MET A 152 23.47 -38.31 12.22
C MET A 152 22.37 -37.97 11.20
N HIS A 153 22.71 -37.83 9.91
CA HIS A 153 21.75 -37.59 8.83
C HIS A 153 20.75 -38.76 8.68
N GLY A 154 21.22 -40.01 8.85
CA GLY A 154 20.36 -41.20 8.93
C GLY A 154 19.49 -41.29 10.18
N ALA A 155 19.84 -40.59 11.27
CA ALA A 155 19.05 -40.52 12.51
C ALA A 155 17.98 -39.42 12.42
N VAL A 156 18.26 -38.27 11.79
CA VAL A 156 17.28 -37.19 11.61
C VAL A 156 16.25 -37.53 10.53
N LYS A 157 16.66 -38.18 9.44
CA LYS A 157 15.73 -38.79 8.46
C LYS A 157 14.84 -39.90 9.08
N ARG A 158 15.23 -40.44 10.24
CA ARG A 158 14.48 -41.44 11.02
C ARG A 158 13.55 -40.83 12.07
N LEU A 159 13.71 -39.55 12.41
CA LEU A 159 12.93 -38.86 13.45
C LEU A 159 11.72 -38.09 12.88
N GLY A 160 11.73 -37.74 11.58
CA GLY A 160 10.59 -37.19 10.83
C GLY A 160 10.27 -35.71 11.09
N GLU A 161 9.64 -35.06 10.10
CA GLU A 161 9.14 -33.66 10.16
C GLU A 161 8.33 -33.31 11.44
N PRO A 162 7.53 -34.22 12.04
CA PRO A 162 6.78 -33.91 13.27
C PRO A 162 7.65 -33.56 14.49
N VAL A 163 8.86 -34.12 14.59
CA VAL A 163 9.78 -33.84 15.71
C VAL A 163 10.40 -32.45 15.56
N ILE A 164 10.76 -32.08 14.33
CA ILE A 164 11.28 -30.75 13.98
C ILE A 164 10.24 -29.67 14.32
N ARG A 165 9.00 -29.82 13.83
CA ARG A 165 7.90 -28.90 14.15
C ARG A 165 7.73 -28.70 15.65
N THR A 166 7.73 -29.81 16.40
CA THR A 166 7.59 -29.77 17.85
C THR A 166 8.75 -29.01 18.52
N ALA A 167 9.99 -29.23 18.07
CA ALA A 167 11.17 -28.56 18.59
C ALA A 167 11.16 -27.06 18.30
N VAL A 168 10.91 -26.64 17.06
CA VAL A 168 10.87 -25.21 16.68
C VAL A 168 9.71 -24.49 17.38
N LYS A 169 8.51 -25.10 17.43
CA LYS A 169 7.36 -24.54 18.15
C LYS A 169 7.64 -24.35 19.64
N GLN A 170 8.35 -25.30 20.27
CA GLN A 170 8.74 -25.18 21.67
C GLN A 170 9.80 -24.09 21.88
N ALA A 171 10.77 -23.96 20.97
CA ALA A 171 11.76 -22.88 21.01
C ALA A 171 11.10 -21.49 20.87
N MET A 172 10.16 -21.33 19.92
CA MET A 172 9.41 -20.08 19.73
C MET A 172 8.55 -19.73 20.94
N ARG A 173 7.95 -20.72 21.61
CA ARG A 173 7.20 -20.50 22.87
C ARG A 173 8.10 -20.01 24.00
N GLU A 174 9.32 -20.52 24.10
CA GLU A 174 10.27 -20.09 25.13
C GLU A 174 10.83 -18.69 24.83
N LEU A 175 11.07 -18.36 23.55
CA LEU A 175 11.37 -16.99 23.13
C LEU A 175 10.22 -16.04 23.46
N GLY A 176 8.98 -16.41 23.18
CA GLY A 176 7.79 -15.60 23.50
C GLY A 176 7.66 -15.24 24.99
N ARG A 177 8.12 -16.12 25.90
CA ARG A 177 8.15 -15.85 27.35
C ARG A 177 9.09 -14.72 27.75
N GLN A 178 10.07 -14.36 26.93
CA GLN A 178 10.98 -13.25 27.22
C GLN A 178 10.34 -11.88 26.91
N PHE A 179 9.28 -11.85 26.09
CA PHE A 179 8.63 -10.61 25.66
C PHE A 179 7.32 -10.34 26.40
N VAL A 180 6.67 -11.38 26.92
CA VAL A 180 5.44 -11.27 27.71
C VAL A 180 5.71 -11.66 29.14
N LEU A 181 5.40 -10.74 30.06
CA LEU A 181 5.58 -10.99 31.48
C LEU A 181 4.67 -12.13 31.95
N GLY A 182 3.43 -12.20 31.47
CA GLY A 182 2.49 -13.29 31.77
C GLY A 182 1.35 -13.38 30.74
N GLN A 183 0.76 -14.57 30.59
CA GLN A 183 -0.35 -14.79 29.65
C GLN A 183 -1.67 -14.16 30.13
N SER A 184 -1.81 -14.04 31.46
CA SER A 184 -2.87 -13.29 32.11
C SER A 184 -2.28 -12.22 33.03
N ILE A 185 -3.10 -11.24 33.41
CA ILE A 185 -2.70 -10.20 34.37
C ILE A 185 -2.30 -10.80 35.73
N GLY A 186 -2.95 -11.90 36.16
CA GLY A 186 -2.59 -12.60 37.39
C GLY A 186 -1.18 -13.18 37.33
N ASP A 187 -0.85 -13.91 36.26
CA ASP A 187 0.49 -14.48 36.08
C ASP A 187 1.56 -13.39 35.98
N ALA A 188 1.23 -12.27 35.32
CA ALA A 188 2.13 -11.15 35.16
C ALA A 188 2.44 -10.49 36.51
N MET A 189 1.42 -10.27 37.35
CA MET A 189 1.59 -9.71 38.70
C MET A 189 2.37 -10.65 39.64
N GLU A 190 2.15 -11.96 39.55
CA GLU A 190 2.93 -12.93 40.34
C GLU A 190 4.43 -12.84 40.01
N ARG A 191 4.76 -12.77 38.71
CA ARG A 191 6.14 -12.63 38.23
C ARG A 191 6.75 -11.26 38.51
N ALA A 192 5.93 -10.20 38.51
CA ALA A 192 6.35 -8.83 38.82
C ALA A 192 6.96 -8.69 40.23
N SER A 193 6.47 -9.48 41.19
CA SER A 193 6.87 -9.43 42.60
C SER A 193 8.39 -9.48 42.83
N GLY A 194 9.13 -10.19 41.97
CA GLY A 194 10.59 -10.31 42.07
C GLY A 194 11.34 -9.00 41.81
N MET A 195 10.87 -8.17 40.88
CA MET A 195 11.47 -6.85 40.61
C MET A 195 10.88 -5.76 41.50
N GLU A 196 9.61 -5.89 41.90
CA GLU A 196 9.00 -4.99 42.89
C GLU A 196 9.75 -5.04 44.22
N ALA A 197 10.17 -6.23 44.66
CA ALA A 197 11.03 -6.39 45.84
C ALA A 197 12.39 -5.68 45.73
N LYS A 198 12.84 -5.34 44.51
CA LYS A 198 14.07 -4.58 44.22
C LYS A 198 13.82 -3.07 44.06
N GLY A 199 12.58 -2.61 44.23
CA GLY A 199 12.21 -1.19 44.14
C GLY A 199 11.68 -0.73 42.79
N PHE A 200 11.45 -1.64 41.84
CA PHE A 200 10.78 -1.29 40.58
C PHE A 200 9.26 -1.20 40.77
N THR A 201 8.58 -0.47 39.87
CA THR A 201 7.12 -0.51 39.71
C THR A 201 6.76 -0.99 38.31
N TYR A 202 5.47 -1.25 38.04
CA TYR A 202 5.02 -1.74 36.74
C TYR A 202 3.97 -0.83 36.08
N SER A 203 3.95 -0.83 34.76
CA SER A 203 2.81 -0.42 33.93
C SER A 203 2.47 -1.58 33.00
N TYR A 204 1.30 -2.20 33.16
CA TYR A 204 0.92 -3.36 32.38
C TYR A 204 0.33 -2.95 31.02
N ASP A 205 0.83 -3.55 29.94
CA ASP A 205 0.36 -3.37 28.56
C ASP A 205 -0.39 -4.63 28.15
N MET A 206 -1.71 -4.54 27.99
CA MET A 206 -2.56 -5.70 27.70
C MET A 206 -2.51 -6.15 26.22
N LEU A 207 -1.52 -5.69 25.45
CA LEU A 207 -1.26 -6.01 24.04
C LEU A 207 -2.37 -5.66 23.03
N GLY A 208 -3.56 -5.30 23.48
CA GLY A 208 -4.65 -4.89 22.60
C GLY A 208 -4.33 -3.64 21.79
N GLU A 209 -4.51 -3.72 20.48
CA GLU A 209 -4.36 -2.62 19.53
C GLU A 209 -5.18 -2.89 18.25
N ALA A 210 -5.47 -1.83 17.51
CA ALA A 210 -6.04 -1.88 16.15
C ALA A 210 -7.26 -2.82 16.02
N ALA A 211 -8.28 -2.63 16.88
CA ALA A 211 -9.54 -3.32 16.74
C ALA A 211 -10.09 -3.15 15.32
N LEU A 212 -10.53 -4.24 14.68
CA LEU A 212 -11.16 -4.18 13.35
C LEU A 212 -12.67 -4.26 13.43
N THR A 213 -13.19 -4.81 14.53
CA THR A 213 -14.62 -4.98 14.77
C THR A 213 -15.00 -4.40 16.13
N MET A 214 -16.27 -3.99 16.31
CA MET A 214 -16.74 -3.59 17.63
C MET A 214 -16.59 -4.70 18.68
N ARG A 215 -16.70 -5.97 18.27
CA ARG A 215 -16.48 -7.13 19.15
C ARG A 215 -15.04 -7.19 19.67
N ASP A 216 -14.06 -6.89 18.84
CA ASP A 216 -12.66 -6.81 19.28
C ASP A 216 -12.50 -5.69 20.31
N ALA A 217 -13.10 -4.52 20.01
CA ALA A 217 -13.07 -3.38 20.91
C ALA A 217 -13.72 -3.68 22.28
N ASP A 218 -14.85 -4.38 22.30
CA ASP A 218 -15.52 -4.81 23.54
C ASP A 218 -14.69 -5.84 24.32
N THR A 219 -13.98 -6.72 23.60
CA THR A 219 -13.09 -7.72 24.20
C THR A 219 -11.90 -7.03 24.88
N TYR A 220 -11.25 -6.08 24.20
CA TYR A 220 -10.17 -5.30 24.78
C TYR A 220 -10.64 -4.42 25.94
N TYR A 221 -11.81 -3.80 25.80
CA TYR A 221 -12.43 -3.02 26.87
C TYR A 221 -12.61 -3.84 28.15
N THR A 222 -13.19 -5.04 28.02
CA THR A 222 -13.37 -5.97 29.13
C THR A 222 -12.03 -6.42 29.73
N ALA A 223 -11.02 -6.66 28.89
CA ALA A 223 -9.68 -7.02 29.34
C ALA A 223 -9.02 -5.90 30.16
N TYR A 224 -9.16 -4.64 29.73
CA TYR A 224 -8.67 -3.49 30.50
C TYR A 224 -9.41 -3.32 31.83
N MET A 225 -10.74 -3.44 31.86
CA MET A 225 -11.51 -3.40 33.12
C MET A 225 -11.05 -4.49 34.10
N ALA A 226 -10.87 -5.72 33.62
CA ALA A 226 -10.40 -6.83 34.44
C ALA A 226 -8.98 -6.60 34.97
N ALA A 227 -8.09 -6.05 34.12
CA ALA A 227 -6.72 -5.71 34.51
C ALA A 227 -6.69 -4.59 35.56
N ILE A 228 -7.45 -3.49 35.39
CA ILE A 228 -7.54 -2.41 36.38
C ILE A 228 -7.98 -2.95 37.75
N ASN A 229 -9.01 -3.80 37.77
CA ASN A 229 -9.50 -4.42 38.99
C ASN A 229 -8.46 -5.35 39.66
N ALA A 230 -7.66 -6.06 38.88
CA ALA A 230 -6.59 -6.91 39.40
C ALA A 230 -5.44 -6.07 39.97
N ILE A 231 -4.95 -5.08 39.21
CA ILE A 231 -3.84 -4.20 39.58
C ILE A 231 -4.19 -3.38 40.82
N GLY A 232 -5.43 -2.90 40.93
CA GLY A 232 -5.92 -2.15 42.10
C GLY A 232 -5.78 -2.89 43.43
N LYS A 233 -5.78 -4.23 43.42
CA LYS A 233 -5.54 -5.04 44.65
C LYS A 233 -4.10 -4.96 45.14
N ALA A 234 -3.15 -4.62 44.27
CA ALA A 234 -1.75 -4.43 44.58
C ALA A 234 -1.38 -2.95 44.83
N ALA A 235 -2.33 -2.02 44.68
CA ALA A 235 -2.13 -0.60 44.92
C ALA A 235 -2.20 -0.29 46.43
N THR A 236 -1.07 -0.45 47.12
CA THR A 236 -0.99 -0.33 48.59
C THR A 236 -0.45 1.01 49.08
N HIS A 237 0.02 1.88 48.19
CA HIS A 237 0.60 3.19 48.52
C HIS A 237 -0.41 4.31 48.33
N GLY A 238 -0.27 5.39 49.11
CA GLY A 238 -1.15 6.56 49.02
C GLY A 238 -0.94 7.42 47.77
N ALA A 239 0.27 7.46 47.22
CA ALA A 239 0.57 8.22 46.01
C ALA A 239 0.55 7.31 44.77
N VAL A 240 -0.16 7.73 43.73
CA VAL A 240 -0.34 6.93 42.50
C VAL A 240 1.00 6.56 41.84
N LYS A 241 1.98 7.46 41.86
CA LYS A 241 3.33 7.22 41.31
C LYS A 241 4.07 6.05 41.98
N ASP A 242 3.65 5.63 43.18
CA ASP A 242 4.27 4.54 43.93
C ASP A 242 3.56 3.20 43.67
N ASN A 243 2.36 3.22 43.09
CA ASN A 243 1.57 2.04 42.76
C ASN A 243 1.85 1.54 41.33
N PRO A 244 1.55 0.27 41.02
CA PRO A 244 1.50 -0.19 39.64
C PRO A 244 0.42 0.55 38.85
N GLY A 245 0.52 0.53 37.52
CA GLY A 245 -0.45 1.14 36.62
C GLY A 245 -0.73 0.29 35.39
N ILE A 246 -1.52 0.82 34.48
CA ILE A 246 -1.88 0.20 33.21
C ILE A 246 -1.59 1.15 32.05
N SER A 247 -1.28 0.61 30.87
CA SER A 247 -1.22 1.35 29.62
C SER A 247 -2.30 0.83 28.67
N ILE A 248 -3.03 1.74 28.03
CA ILE A 248 -4.11 1.44 27.09
C ILE A 248 -3.83 2.09 25.74
N LYS A 249 -4.33 1.49 24.65
CA LYS A 249 -4.28 2.05 23.29
C LYS A 249 -5.68 2.42 22.85
N LEU A 250 -5.85 3.59 22.25
CA LEU A 250 -7.17 4.08 21.84
C LEU A 250 -7.70 3.27 20.66
N SER A 251 -6.81 2.82 19.75
CA SER A 251 -7.17 1.94 18.64
C SER A 251 -7.71 0.57 19.07
N ALA A 252 -7.39 0.11 20.28
CA ALA A 252 -7.94 -1.13 20.82
C ALA A 252 -9.41 -0.99 21.23
N LEU A 253 -9.90 0.24 21.42
CA LEU A 253 -11.18 0.51 22.06
C LEU A 253 -12.24 1.03 21.10
N HIS A 254 -11.90 1.24 19.84
CA HIS A 254 -12.83 1.60 18.79
C HIS A 254 -12.30 1.18 17.40
N PRO A 255 -13.10 0.48 16.58
CA PRO A 255 -12.62 -0.09 15.32
C PRO A 255 -12.36 0.96 14.24
N ARG A 256 -12.95 2.15 14.39
CA ARG A 256 -12.81 3.29 13.47
C ARG A 256 -12.18 4.49 14.17
N TYR A 257 -11.09 4.26 14.90
CA TYR A 257 -10.33 5.32 15.59
C TYR A 257 -9.51 6.13 14.58
N GLU A 258 -10.17 7.07 13.92
CA GLU A 258 -9.62 7.92 12.87
C GLU A 258 -10.41 9.23 12.69
N GLU A 259 -9.75 10.28 12.20
CA GLU A 259 -10.32 11.63 12.08
C GLU A 259 -11.56 11.72 11.16
N PRO A 260 -11.64 11.01 10.00
CA PRO A 260 -12.88 10.95 9.22
C PRO A 260 -14.10 10.47 10.01
N GLN A 261 -13.88 9.68 11.06
CA GLN A 261 -14.90 9.10 11.94
C GLN A 261 -14.96 9.79 13.31
N ARG A 262 -14.43 11.02 13.42
CA ARG A 262 -14.36 11.80 14.67
C ARG A 262 -15.68 11.82 15.45
N ALA A 263 -16.83 11.98 14.79
CA ALA A 263 -18.12 12.00 15.47
C ALA A 263 -18.38 10.70 16.26
N ARG A 264 -18.18 9.55 15.62
CA ARG A 264 -18.31 8.23 16.27
C ARG A 264 -17.28 8.06 17.38
N VAL A 265 -16.03 8.45 17.14
CA VAL A 265 -14.98 8.36 18.17
C VAL A 265 -15.35 9.17 19.41
N MET A 266 -15.79 10.42 19.24
CA MET A 266 -16.16 11.25 20.40
C MET A 266 -17.40 10.71 21.13
N GLU A 267 -18.35 10.09 20.42
CA GLU A 267 -19.58 9.54 21.01
C GLU A 267 -19.38 8.16 21.66
N GLU A 268 -18.59 7.29 21.05
CA GLU A 268 -18.46 5.87 21.41
C GLU A 268 -17.19 5.58 22.23
N LEU A 269 -16.05 6.20 21.90
CA LEU A 269 -14.77 5.93 22.57
C LEU A 269 -14.60 6.73 23.86
N VAL A 270 -14.92 8.01 23.88
CA VAL A 270 -14.74 8.87 25.07
C VAL A 270 -15.41 8.29 26.33
N PRO A 271 -16.66 7.80 26.29
CA PRO A 271 -17.29 7.20 27.47
C PRO A 271 -16.54 5.98 28.01
N ARG A 272 -16.01 5.13 27.12
CA ARG A 272 -15.20 3.96 27.50
C ARG A 272 -13.93 4.40 28.23
N ILE A 273 -13.21 5.38 27.70
CA ILE A 273 -11.99 5.89 28.33
C ILE A 273 -12.29 6.56 29.68
N ALA A 274 -13.37 7.34 29.76
CA ALA A 274 -13.80 7.98 31.00
C ALA A 274 -14.12 6.95 32.09
N GLU A 275 -14.80 5.85 31.75
CA GLU A 275 -15.07 4.76 32.69
C GLU A 275 -13.77 4.09 33.18
N LEU A 276 -12.86 3.72 32.27
CA LEU A 276 -11.56 3.16 32.66
C LEU A 276 -10.74 4.12 33.55
N ALA A 277 -10.78 5.42 33.25
CA ALA A 277 -10.12 6.45 34.05
C ALA A 277 -10.72 6.54 35.47
N ARG A 278 -12.06 6.52 35.60
CA ARG A 278 -12.73 6.50 36.91
C ARG A 278 -12.41 5.23 37.70
N MET A 279 -12.36 4.08 37.05
CA MET A 279 -11.95 2.83 37.69
C MET A 279 -10.51 2.90 38.20
N ALA A 280 -9.58 3.42 37.37
CA ALA A 280 -8.18 3.60 37.76
C ALA A 280 -8.02 4.61 38.91
N ALA A 281 -8.78 5.70 38.88
CA ALA A 281 -8.84 6.68 39.95
C ALA A 281 -9.32 6.08 41.27
N SER A 282 -10.43 5.32 41.23
CA SER A 282 -10.96 4.62 42.41
C SER A 282 -10.00 3.55 42.94
N ALA A 283 -9.17 2.96 42.09
CA ALA A 283 -8.16 1.98 42.46
C ALA A 283 -6.83 2.60 42.93
N GLY A 284 -6.64 3.92 42.79
CA GLY A 284 -5.40 4.60 43.16
C GLY A 284 -4.20 4.22 42.28
N ILE A 285 -4.45 3.83 41.02
CA ILE A 285 -3.41 3.41 40.06
C ILE A 285 -3.25 4.43 38.92
N GLY A 286 -2.11 4.36 38.22
CA GLY A 286 -1.90 5.15 37.01
C GLY A 286 -2.57 4.49 35.79
N LEU A 287 -3.19 5.30 34.92
CA LEU A 287 -3.69 4.88 33.62
C LEU A 287 -3.07 5.75 32.54
N ASN A 288 -2.25 5.13 31.69
CA ASN A 288 -1.51 5.83 30.65
C ASN A 288 -2.12 5.55 29.27
N ILE A 289 -2.41 6.60 28.51
CA ILE A 289 -2.83 6.48 27.11
C ILE A 289 -1.57 6.47 26.24
N ASP A 290 -1.32 5.34 25.58
CA ASP A 290 -0.20 5.16 24.67
C ASP A 290 -0.38 5.97 23.38
N ALA A 291 0.73 6.47 22.85
CA ALA A 291 0.78 7.21 21.60
C ALA A 291 1.01 6.25 20.43
N GLU A 292 0.23 6.45 19.37
CA GLU A 292 0.19 5.58 18.19
C GLU A 292 0.73 6.32 16.95
N GLU A 293 0.08 6.21 15.81
CA GLU A 293 0.45 6.89 14.57
C GLU A 293 0.25 8.42 14.65
N ALA A 294 1.06 9.17 13.89
CA ALA A 294 1.02 10.63 13.84
C ALA A 294 -0.34 11.18 13.41
N ALA A 295 -1.04 10.47 12.52
CA ALA A 295 -2.38 10.79 12.03
C ALA A 295 -3.45 10.78 13.15
N ARG A 296 -3.20 10.07 14.25
CA ARG A 296 -4.14 9.95 15.38
C ARG A 296 -3.90 10.97 16.49
N LEU A 297 -2.81 11.73 16.44
CA LEU A 297 -2.43 12.61 17.53
C LEU A 297 -3.53 13.64 17.83
N ASP A 298 -3.98 14.41 16.84
CA ASP A 298 -4.95 15.48 17.07
C ASP A 298 -6.28 14.96 17.65
N LEU A 299 -6.78 13.84 17.13
CA LEU A 299 -7.98 13.18 17.65
C LEU A 299 -7.77 12.65 19.08
N SER A 300 -6.59 12.11 19.38
CA SER A 300 -6.26 11.65 20.74
C SER A 300 -6.30 12.80 21.76
N LEU A 301 -5.85 14.00 21.37
CA LEU A 301 -5.88 15.18 22.24
C LEU A 301 -7.33 15.61 22.52
N ASP A 302 -8.22 15.52 21.53
CA ASP A 302 -9.65 15.81 21.74
C ASP A 302 -10.29 14.83 22.72
N VAL A 303 -9.99 13.53 22.60
CA VAL A 303 -10.44 12.49 23.54
C VAL A 303 -9.91 12.77 24.95
N MET A 304 -8.62 13.05 25.08
CA MET A 304 -7.98 13.35 26.37
C MET A 304 -8.56 14.59 27.05
N GLU A 305 -8.80 15.66 26.28
CA GLU A 305 -9.38 16.91 26.80
C GLU A 305 -10.77 16.67 27.41
N GLN A 306 -11.61 15.86 26.76
CA GLN A 306 -12.93 15.52 27.30
C GLN A 306 -12.85 14.61 28.53
N VAL A 307 -11.96 13.61 28.54
CA VAL A 307 -11.83 12.68 29.67
C VAL A 307 -11.30 13.38 30.91
N ILE A 308 -10.22 14.17 30.79
CA ILE A 308 -9.59 14.81 31.96
C ILE A 308 -10.48 15.88 32.60
N ALA A 309 -11.43 16.42 31.83
CA ALA A 309 -12.41 17.38 32.31
C ALA A 309 -13.44 16.76 33.26
N ASP A 310 -13.55 15.43 33.36
CA ASP A 310 -14.48 14.74 34.26
C ASP A 310 -14.22 15.16 35.73
N PRO A 311 -15.21 15.79 36.40
CA PRO A 311 -15.09 16.18 37.80
C PRO A 311 -14.83 15.01 38.76
N GLU A 312 -15.26 13.79 38.43
CA GLU A 312 -15.05 12.60 39.27
C GLU A 312 -13.57 12.18 39.34
N LEU A 313 -12.74 12.66 38.42
CA LEU A 313 -11.30 12.41 38.45
C LEU A 313 -10.56 13.36 39.42
N ALA A 314 -11.24 14.32 40.06
CA ALA A 314 -10.58 15.35 40.87
C ALA A 314 -9.78 14.75 42.03
N GLY A 315 -8.55 15.24 42.23
CA GLY A 315 -7.63 14.71 43.25
C GLY A 315 -6.89 13.43 42.87
N TRP A 316 -7.12 12.88 41.67
CA TRP A 316 -6.35 11.76 41.13
C TRP A 316 -5.22 12.25 40.20
N ASP A 317 -3.99 11.93 40.57
CA ASP A 317 -2.75 12.31 39.85
C ASP A 317 -2.24 11.19 38.91
N GLY A 318 -3.13 10.27 38.50
CA GLY A 318 -2.77 9.07 37.74
C GLY A 318 -3.08 9.09 36.25
N PHE A 319 -3.67 10.18 35.72
CA PHE A 319 -3.96 10.30 34.29
C PHE A 319 -2.64 10.49 33.52
N GLY A 320 -2.34 9.55 32.63
CA GLY A 320 -1.08 9.47 31.91
C GLY A 320 -1.23 9.63 30.40
N VAL A 321 -0.27 10.31 29.77
CA VAL A 321 -0.21 10.51 28.32
C VAL A 321 1.22 10.25 27.81
N VAL A 322 1.35 9.49 26.72
CA VAL A 322 2.65 9.33 26.03
C VAL A 322 2.87 10.46 25.03
N VAL A 323 4.09 10.99 24.98
CA VAL A 323 4.55 11.94 23.97
C VAL A 323 5.77 11.36 23.24
N GLN A 324 5.73 11.35 21.91
CA GLN A 324 6.77 10.79 21.06
C GLN A 324 7.72 11.89 20.55
N ALA A 325 8.96 11.91 21.03
CA ALA A 325 9.96 12.94 20.70
C ALA A 325 10.49 12.89 19.25
N TYR A 326 10.29 11.79 18.53
CA TYR A 326 10.60 11.69 17.10
C TYR A 326 9.66 12.58 16.25
N GLY A 327 8.54 13.02 16.81
CA GLY A 327 7.52 13.82 16.14
C GLY A 327 7.78 15.29 16.37
N LYS A 328 7.67 16.08 15.30
CA LYS A 328 7.97 17.53 15.34
C LYS A 328 7.04 18.34 16.25
N ARG A 329 5.89 17.74 16.61
CA ARG A 329 4.86 18.33 17.48
C ARG A 329 5.12 18.13 18.97
N ALA A 330 6.10 17.32 19.36
CA ALA A 330 6.27 16.82 20.74
C ALA A 330 6.31 17.93 21.82
N MET A 331 7.14 18.96 21.62
CA MET A 331 7.27 20.04 22.61
C MET A 331 5.99 20.88 22.75
N ALA A 332 5.30 21.14 21.63
CA ALA A 332 4.02 21.85 21.64
C ALA A 332 2.91 21.02 22.31
N VAL A 333 2.93 19.69 22.18
CA VAL A 333 2.03 18.80 22.93
C VAL A 333 2.32 18.88 24.43
N ILE A 334 3.58 18.94 24.86
CA ILE A 334 3.93 19.12 26.28
C ILE A 334 3.38 20.45 26.81
N ASP A 335 3.47 21.53 26.02
CA ASP A 335 2.89 22.82 26.40
C ASP A 335 1.37 22.76 26.54
N TRP A 336 0.70 22.10 25.59
CA TRP A 336 -0.75 21.90 25.64
C TRP A 336 -1.17 21.08 26.87
N LEU A 337 -0.46 19.97 27.17
CA LEU A 337 -0.73 19.14 28.36
C LEU A 337 -0.53 19.93 29.66
N HIS A 338 0.49 20.79 29.74
CA HIS A 338 0.71 21.65 30.90
C HIS A 338 -0.43 22.66 31.09
N ALA A 339 -0.86 23.30 30.00
CA ALA A 339 -1.98 24.22 30.01
C ALA A 339 -3.29 23.51 30.39
N LEU A 340 -3.52 22.30 29.88
CA LEU A 340 -4.69 21.47 30.20
C LEU A 340 -4.72 21.08 31.68
N ALA A 341 -3.57 20.62 32.20
CA ALA A 341 -3.40 20.30 33.61
C ALA A 341 -3.68 21.52 34.52
N LYS A 342 -3.23 22.72 34.11
CA LYS A 342 -3.53 23.96 34.84
C LYS A 342 -5.01 24.30 34.80
N GLN A 343 -5.66 24.20 33.64
CA GLN A 343 -7.07 24.52 33.47
C GLN A 343 -7.98 23.66 34.36
N HIS A 344 -7.71 22.37 34.45
CA HIS A 344 -8.51 21.42 35.23
C HIS A 344 -7.97 21.15 36.64
N GLU A 345 -6.94 21.90 37.05
CA GLU A 345 -6.21 21.74 38.32
C GLU A 345 -5.72 20.31 38.59
N ARG A 346 -5.27 19.62 37.55
CA ARG A 346 -4.78 18.23 37.63
C ARG A 346 -3.26 18.15 37.63
N ARG A 347 -2.75 16.96 37.92
CA ARG A 347 -1.38 16.57 37.62
C ARG A 347 -1.39 15.43 36.61
N ILE A 348 -0.69 15.61 35.49
CA ILE A 348 -0.64 14.61 34.41
C ILE A 348 0.70 13.87 34.47
N MET A 349 0.68 12.55 34.37
CA MET A 349 1.88 11.74 34.15
C MET A 349 2.24 11.79 32.66
N VAL A 350 3.42 12.29 32.31
CA VAL A 350 3.82 12.40 30.89
C VAL A 350 4.96 11.45 30.62
N ARG A 351 4.68 10.38 29.86
CA ARG A 351 5.70 9.43 29.40
C ARG A 351 6.35 9.95 28.13
N LEU A 352 7.61 10.37 28.21
CA LEU A 352 8.39 10.76 27.05
C LEU A 352 9.09 9.54 26.47
N VAL A 353 8.74 9.18 25.24
CA VAL A 353 9.38 8.13 24.44
C VAL A 353 10.06 8.76 23.22
N LYS A 354 10.87 7.99 22.48
CA LYS A 354 11.31 8.40 21.13
C LYS A 354 10.16 8.29 20.13
N GLY A 355 9.72 7.07 19.83
CA GLY A 355 8.63 6.77 18.90
C GLY A 355 8.80 5.35 18.31
N ALA A 356 7.70 4.73 17.88
CA ALA A 356 7.69 3.31 17.49
C ALA A 356 7.14 3.03 16.07
N TYR A 357 6.81 4.07 15.31
CA TYR A 357 6.14 3.96 14.00
C TYR A 357 6.94 4.61 12.86
N TRP A 358 8.22 4.88 13.07
CA TRP A 358 8.99 5.82 12.24
C TRP A 358 9.00 5.45 10.74
N ASP A 359 9.28 4.19 10.42
CA ASP A 359 9.29 3.68 9.05
C ASP A 359 7.92 3.80 8.35
N SER A 360 6.86 3.52 9.10
CA SER A 360 5.47 3.63 8.64
C SER A 360 5.13 5.09 8.36
N GLU A 361 5.53 6.03 9.22
CA GLU A 361 5.33 7.47 8.98
C GLU A 361 6.07 7.97 7.74
N ILE A 362 7.27 7.44 7.46
CA ILE A 362 8.00 7.73 6.23
C ILE A 362 7.24 7.20 5.00
N LYS A 363 6.86 5.92 5.03
CA LYS A 363 6.13 5.26 3.94
C LYS A 363 4.80 5.96 3.65
N TRP A 364 3.99 6.22 4.66
CA TRP A 364 2.68 6.85 4.51
C TRP A 364 2.79 8.28 3.98
N ALA A 365 3.73 9.09 4.48
CA ALA A 365 3.93 10.44 3.96
C ALA A 365 4.38 10.46 2.48
N GLN A 366 5.25 9.52 2.08
CA GLN A 366 5.66 9.35 0.68
C GLN A 366 4.51 8.88 -0.21
N ALA A 367 3.82 7.81 0.21
CA ALA A 367 2.69 7.25 -0.52
C ALA A 367 1.56 8.27 -0.69
N ALA A 368 1.25 9.05 0.35
CA ALA A 368 0.24 10.10 0.34
C ALA A 368 0.70 11.38 -0.39
N GLY A 369 1.98 11.53 -0.74
CA GLY A 369 2.48 12.72 -1.46
C GLY A 369 2.43 14.00 -0.61
N LEU A 370 2.69 13.90 0.70
CA LEU A 370 2.61 15.02 1.63
C LEU A 370 3.75 16.03 1.43
N ALA A 371 3.62 17.23 2.00
CA ALA A 371 4.64 18.28 1.89
C ALA A 371 5.98 17.92 2.57
N GLY A 372 5.94 17.03 3.55
CA GLY A 372 7.09 16.62 4.36
C GLY A 372 6.76 15.40 5.21
N PHE A 373 7.52 15.20 6.28
CA PHE A 373 7.32 14.11 7.22
C PHE A 373 6.83 14.64 8.57
N PRO A 374 5.94 13.90 9.27
CA PRO A 374 5.51 14.26 10.62
C PRO A 374 6.56 13.99 11.71
N VAL A 375 7.60 13.25 11.33
CA VAL A 375 8.72 12.84 12.18
C VAL A 375 10.04 13.41 11.66
N PHE A 376 11.03 13.46 12.54
CA PHE A 376 12.41 13.71 12.17
C PHE A 376 12.95 12.55 11.33
N THR A 377 13.77 12.87 10.34
CA THR A 377 14.26 11.89 9.36
C THR A 377 15.64 11.33 9.68
N ARG A 378 16.30 11.86 10.72
CA ARG A 378 17.61 11.42 11.20
C ARG A 378 17.52 10.98 12.67
N LYS A 379 18.21 9.89 13.02
CA LYS A 379 18.23 9.39 14.40
C LYS A 379 18.79 10.42 15.40
N PRO A 380 19.93 11.08 15.14
CA PRO A 380 20.45 12.11 16.05
C PRO A 380 19.50 13.29 16.25
N ALA A 381 18.70 13.65 15.24
CA ALA A 381 17.68 14.70 15.35
C ALA A 381 16.60 14.32 16.37
N THR A 382 16.11 13.07 16.34
CA THR A 382 15.20 12.55 17.36
C THR A 382 15.82 12.55 18.75
N ASP A 383 17.10 12.19 18.88
CA ASP A 383 17.79 12.19 20.19
C ASP A 383 17.92 13.61 20.76
N VAL A 384 18.30 14.59 19.93
CA VAL A 384 18.37 16.01 20.29
C VAL A 384 16.98 16.53 20.69
N ALA A 385 15.96 16.25 19.89
CA ALA A 385 14.58 16.60 20.18
C ALA A 385 14.09 16.01 21.51
N TRP A 386 14.45 14.75 21.79
CA TRP A 386 14.14 14.08 23.06
C TRP A 386 14.79 14.78 24.25
N LEU A 387 16.07 15.19 24.14
CA LEU A 387 16.77 15.91 25.21
C LEU A 387 16.15 17.29 25.49
N HIS A 388 15.75 18.02 24.45
CA HIS A 388 15.03 19.28 24.61
C HIS A 388 13.65 19.06 25.25
N CYS A 389 12.89 18.05 24.84
CA CYS A 389 11.62 17.70 25.47
C CYS A 389 11.80 17.29 26.94
N ALA A 390 12.85 16.55 27.27
CA ALA A 390 13.14 16.13 28.64
C ALA A 390 13.45 17.32 29.54
N ARG A 391 14.29 18.25 29.06
CA ARG A 391 14.56 19.53 29.75
C ARG A 391 13.29 20.35 29.93
N HIS A 392 12.44 20.39 28.90
CA HIS A 392 11.17 21.13 28.91
C HIS A 392 10.16 20.58 29.93
N LEU A 393 10.09 19.26 30.08
CA LEU A 393 9.27 18.57 31.07
C LEU A 393 9.75 18.81 32.51
N LEU A 394 11.08 18.78 32.75
CA LEU A 394 11.64 19.06 34.07
C LEU A 394 11.31 20.49 34.55
N ASN A 395 11.11 21.43 33.62
CA ASN A 395 10.68 22.80 33.91
C ASN A 395 9.16 22.95 34.17
N ARG A 396 8.37 21.86 34.13
CA ARG A 396 6.90 21.83 34.26
C ARG A 396 6.40 20.90 35.36
N THR A 397 7.26 20.59 36.32
CA THR A 397 7.00 19.63 37.39
C THR A 397 5.94 20.12 38.42
N ASP A 398 5.51 21.38 38.30
CA ASP A 398 4.37 21.95 39.06
C ASP A 398 3.04 21.27 38.72
N ARG A 399 2.87 20.81 37.48
CA ARG A 399 1.63 20.17 37.00
C ARG A 399 1.86 18.88 36.20
N ILE A 400 3.10 18.55 35.88
CA ILE A 400 3.45 17.33 35.18
C ILE A 400 4.31 16.44 36.07
N TYR A 401 4.11 15.13 36.00
CA TYR A 401 5.04 14.13 36.51
C TYR A 401 5.76 13.47 35.32
N PRO A 402 7.03 13.85 35.03
CA PRO A 402 7.76 13.30 33.90
C PRO A 402 8.13 11.83 34.11
N GLN A 403 7.92 11.01 33.07
CA GLN A 403 8.31 9.61 33.03
C GLN A 403 9.21 9.38 31.80
N PHE A 404 10.53 9.23 32.00
CA PHE A 404 11.50 9.16 30.92
C PHE A 404 11.72 7.71 30.48
N ALA A 405 11.03 7.29 29.42
CA ALA A 405 11.12 5.95 28.86
C ALA A 405 12.27 5.87 27.84
N THR A 406 13.37 5.22 28.22
CA THR A 406 14.55 5.08 27.36
C THR A 406 15.47 3.96 27.83
N HIS A 407 16.11 3.28 26.88
CA HIS A 407 17.18 2.32 27.15
C HIS A 407 18.56 2.88 26.85
N ASN A 408 18.66 4.13 26.39
CA ASN A 408 19.92 4.76 26.00
C ASN A 408 20.61 5.41 27.21
N ALA A 409 21.84 4.99 27.53
CA ALA A 409 22.58 5.52 28.68
C ALA A 409 22.91 7.01 28.59
N HIS A 410 23.11 7.56 27.39
CA HIS A 410 23.31 9.00 27.21
C HIS A 410 22.05 9.79 27.57
N SER A 411 20.87 9.32 27.13
CA SER A 411 19.59 9.92 27.51
C SER A 411 19.37 9.88 29.03
N VAL A 412 19.65 8.74 29.68
CA VAL A 412 19.55 8.60 31.14
C VAL A 412 20.51 9.55 31.86
N ALA A 413 21.79 9.55 31.47
CA ALA A 413 22.80 10.41 32.06
C ALA A 413 22.46 11.89 31.89
N SER A 414 21.91 12.28 30.74
CA SER A 414 21.47 13.65 30.48
C SER A 414 20.36 14.07 31.43
N VAL A 415 19.34 13.23 31.66
CA VAL A 415 18.27 13.53 32.63
C VAL A 415 18.83 13.66 34.05
N LEU A 416 19.75 12.78 34.46
CA LEU A 416 20.39 12.85 35.77
C LEU A 416 21.18 14.15 35.96
N GLU A 417 21.86 14.64 34.92
CA GLU A 417 22.56 15.93 34.97
C GLU A 417 21.62 17.14 34.88
N MET A 418 20.45 16.99 34.25
CA MET A 418 19.43 18.05 34.17
C MET A 418 18.59 18.18 35.45
N GLY A 419 18.29 17.06 36.12
CA GLY A 419 17.33 16.97 37.23
C GLY A 419 18.02 16.68 38.57
N ALA A 420 18.19 17.71 39.39
CA ALA A 420 18.87 17.61 40.69
C ALA A 420 18.05 16.87 41.77
N ASP A 421 16.72 16.88 41.67
CA ASP A 421 15.82 16.13 42.57
C ASP A 421 15.30 14.91 41.81
N THR A 422 15.65 13.71 42.27
CA THR A 422 15.23 12.44 41.63
C THR A 422 13.81 12.02 42.01
N SER A 423 13.14 12.71 42.93
CA SER A 423 11.80 12.37 43.42
C SER A 423 10.65 12.92 42.57
N ILE A 424 10.95 13.91 41.70
CA ILE A 424 9.98 14.64 40.86
C ILE A 424 9.75 14.00 39.50
N TYR A 425 10.50 12.95 39.14
CA TYR A 425 10.35 12.18 37.90
C TYR A 425 10.55 10.68 38.16
N GLU A 426 10.33 9.86 37.15
CA GLU A 426 10.78 8.45 37.10
C GLU A 426 11.41 8.14 35.75
N PHE A 427 12.26 7.12 35.71
CA PHE A 427 12.63 6.45 34.47
C PHE A 427 11.65 5.34 34.15
N GLN A 428 11.60 4.94 32.88
CA GLN A 428 10.90 3.73 32.48
C GLN A 428 11.72 2.89 31.50
N ARG A 429 11.48 1.59 31.54
CA ARG A 429 12.05 0.61 30.62
C ARG A 429 11.02 -0.41 30.21
N LEU A 430 11.32 -1.14 29.14
CA LEU A 430 10.56 -2.31 28.76
C LEU A 430 10.95 -3.54 29.61
N HIS A 431 10.00 -4.43 29.84
CA HIS A 431 10.31 -5.79 30.28
C HIS A 431 11.25 -6.50 29.28
N GLY A 432 12.20 -7.29 29.79
CA GLY A 432 13.19 -7.98 28.96
C GLY A 432 14.30 -7.10 28.36
N MET A 433 14.26 -5.77 28.51
CA MET A 433 15.27 -4.86 27.92
C MET A 433 15.74 -3.76 28.89
N GLY A 434 17.02 -3.42 28.82
CA GLY A 434 17.64 -2.34 29.63
C GLY A 434 17.67 -2.60 31.13
N GLU A 435 17.57 -3.87 31.55
CA GLU A 435 17.54 -4.24 32.97
C GLU A 435 18.84 -3.87 33.68
N SER A 436 19.99 -4.16 33.05
CA SER A 436 21.32 -3.88 33.60
C SER A 436 21.51 -2.37 33.85
N LEU A 437 21.14 -1.55 32.86
CA LEU A 437 21.23 -0.08 32.95
C LEU A 437 20.38 0.47 34.09
N HIS A 438 19.08 0.14 34.11
CA HIS A 438 18.15 0.73 35.07
C HIS A 438 18.34 0.18 36.48
N THR A 439 18.78 -1.08 36.64
CA THR A 439 19.15 -1.62 37.96
C THR A 439 20.32 -0.85 38.54
N ARG A 440 21.35 -0.55 37.73
CA ARG A 440 22.49 0.27 38.17
C ARG A 440 22.05 1.66 38.59
N VAL A 441 21.27 2.34 37.74
CA VAL A 441 20.79 3.72 37.97
C VAL A 441 19.88 3.79 39.20
N LEU A 442 19.02 2.80 39.41
CA LEU A 442 18.20 2.68 40.62
C LEU A 442 19.06 2.57 41.89
N GLN A 443 20.08 1.71 41.85
CA GLN A 443 20.97 1.44 42.99
C GLN A 443 21.92 2.60 43.33
N THR A 444 22.48 3.29 42.32
CA THR A 444 23.50 4.32 42.55
C THR A 444 22.93 5.73 42.72
N GLU A 445 21.79 6.03 42.07
CA GLU A 445 21.24 7.39 42.05
C GLU A 445 19.97 7.54 42.90
N GLY A 446 19.38 6.45 43.40
CA GLY A 446 18.14 6.49 44.18
C GLY A 446 16.94 7.03 43.40
N THR A 447 16.92 6.80 42.09
CA THR A 447 15.82 7.19 41.19
C THR A 447 14.63 6.24 41.31
N ARG A 448 13.60 6.42 40.48
CA ARG A 448 12.51 5.43 40.29
C ARG A 448 12.59 4.83 38.91
N CYS A 449 12.21 3.56 38.77
CA CYS A 449 12.08 2.93 37.46
C CYS A 449 10.77 2.13 37.37
N ARG A 450 9.96 2.43 36.37
CA ARG A 450 8.75 1.68 36.03
C ARG A 450 9.00 0.77 34.82
N ILE A 451 8.63 -0.50 34.95
CA ILE A 451 8.74 -1.50 33.89
C ILE A 451 7.42 -1.54 33.12
N TYR A 452 7.46 -1.22 31.84
CA TYR A 452 6.37 -1.44 30.90
C TYR A 452 6.35 -2.93 30.53
N ALA A 453 5.29 -3.64 30.90
CA ALA A 453 5.23 -5.09 30.84
C ALA A 453 4.08 -5.58 29.95
N PRO A 454 4.38 -6.22 28.81
CA PRO A 454 3.36 -6.84 27.96
C PRO A 454 2.69 -8.04 28.65
N VAL A 455 1.36 -8.14 28.51
CA VAL A 455 0.50 -9.17 29.09
C VAL A 455 -0.52 -9.62 28.05
N GLY A 456 -0.54 -10.91 27.73
CA GLY A 456 -1.51 -11.48 26.81
C GLY A 456 -1.11 -12.84 26.25
N ALA A 457 -1.98 -13.47 25.47
CA ALA A 457 -1.69 -14.78 24.90
C ALA A 457 -0.56 -14.66 23.86
N HIS A 458 0.24 -15.72 23.72
CA HIS A 458 1.35 -15.69 22.76
C HIS A 458 0.91 -15.44 21.31
N LYS A 459 -0.32 -15.78 20.93
CA LYS A 459 -0.85 -15.48 19.59
C LYS A 459 -1.07 -13.98 19.35
N ASP A 460 -1.35 -13.21 20.41
CA ASP A 460 -1.63 -11.77 20.35
C ASP A 460 -0.34 -10.94 20.46
N LEU A 461 0.77 -11.58 20.83
CA LEU A 461 2.10 -10.97 21.01
C LEU A 461 2.82 -10.70 19.68
N LEU A 462 2.51 -11.45 18.63
CA LEU A 462 3.49 -11.75 17.59
C LEU A 462 3.64 -10.65 16.53
N ALA A 463 2.54 -10.00 16.14
CA ALA A 463 2.60 -8.80 15.31
C ALA A 463 3.28 -7.62 16.04
N TYR A 464 3.03 -7.51 17.35
CA TYR A 464 3.67 -6.53 18.22
C TYR A 464 5.17 -6.81 18.42
N LEU A 465 5.57 -8.08 18.45
CA LEU A 465 6.92 -8.52 18.72
C LEU A 465 7.93 -8.01 17.68
N VAL A 466 7.59 -8.05 16.39
CA VAL A 466 8.49 -7.59 15.32
C VAL A 466 8.79 -6.11 15.46
N ARG A 467 7.76 -5.26 15.62
CA ARG A 467 7.95 -3.83 15.86
C ARG A 467 8.79 -3.57 17.12
N ARG A 468 8.59 -4.38 18.17
CA ARG A 468 9.35 -4.24 19.43
C ARG A 468 10.81 -4.64 19.30
N LEU A 469 11.08 -5.67 18.51
CA LEU A 469 12.41 -6.13 18.17
C LEU A 469 13.13 -5.07 17.33
N LEU A 470 12.49 -4.54 16.29
CA LEU A 470 13.03 -3.46 15.45
C LEU A 470 13.39 -2.20 16.24
N GLU A 471 12.57 -1.80 17.23
CA GLU A 471 12.84 -0.65 18.11
C GLU A 471 14.21 -0.74 18.80
N ASN A 472 14.67 -1.95 19.13
CA ASN A 472 15.85 -2.17 19.98
C ASN A 472 17.00 -2.93 19.30
N GLY A 473 16.78 -3.56 18.15
CA GLY A 473 17.81 -4.37 17.48
C GLY A 473 18.30 -3.83 16.13
N ALA A 474 17.93 -2.62 15.73
CA ALA A 474 18.67 -1.91 14.66
C ALA A 474 20.17 -1.80 15.03
N ASN A 475 21.08 -1.84 14.06
CA ASN A 475 22.54 -1.83 14.32
C ASN A 475 23.03 -0.57 15.04
N SER A 476 22.33 0.55 14.89
CA SER A 476 22.55 1.80 15.64
C SER A 476 21.89 1.85 17.02
N SER A 477 21.12 0.83 17.39
CA SER A 477 20.51 0.77 18.70
C SER A 477 21.57 0.61 19.78
N PHE A 478 21.43 1.41 20.83
CA PHE A 478 22.27 1.34 22.03
C PHE A 478 22.27 -0.08 22.64
N VAL A 479 21.14 -0.79 22.60
CA VAL A 479 21.01 -2.14 23.18
C VAL A 479 21.90 -3.16 22.45
N ASN A 480 22.11 -2.98 21.14
CA ASN A 480 23.02 -3.83 20.38
C ASN A 480 24.49 -3.51 20.72
N GLN A 481 24.84 -2.22 20.75
CA GLN A 481 26.24 -1.77 20.94
C GLN A 481 26.76 -1.88 22.38
N ILE A 482 25.87 -1.92 23.39
CA ILE A 482 26.29 -1.92 24.79
C ILE A 482 27.07 -3.19 25.17
N VAL A 483 26.72 -4.34 24.59
CA VAL A 483 27.38 -5.62 24.86
C VAL A 483 28.58 -5.89 23.94
N ASP A 484 28.70 -5.15 22.83
CA ASP A 484 29.84 -5.27 21.92
C ASP A 484 31.11 -4.64 22.52
N LYS A 485 32.05 -5.48 22.95
CA LYS A 485 33.32 -5.04 23.53
C LYS A 485 34.29 -4.44 22.49
N ALA A 486 34.03 -4.58 21.19
CA ALA A 486 34.83 -3.96 20.13
C ALA A 486 34.56 -2.45 20.00
N VAL A 487 33.37 -1.98 20.39
CA VAL A 487 33.00 -0.55 20.34
C VAL A 487 33.38 0.13 21.65
N ALA A 488 34.08 1.27 21.60
CA ALA A 488 34.46 2.01 22.80
C ALA A 488 33.23 2.56 23.55
N PRO A 489 33.21 2.56 24.91
CA PRO A 489 32.11 3.13 25.70
C PRO A 489 31.73 4.56 25.31
N GLU A 490 32.72 5.37 24.95
CA GLU A 490 32.56 6.77 24.51
C GLU A 490 31.82 6.86 23.17
N THR A 491 32.03 5.90 22.27
CA THR A 491 31.29 5.82 21.01
C THR A 491 29.83 5.41 21.25
N VAL A 492 29.59 4.44 22.13
CA VAL A 492 28.22 4.01 22.51
C VAL A 492 27.45 5.13 23.21
N ALA A 493 28.15 5.94 24.00
CA ALA A 493 27.64 7.09 24.72
C ALA A 493 27.90 8.42 23.98
N ALA A 494 28.04 8.41 22.65
CA ALA A 494 28.31 9.62 21.88
C ALA A 494 27.26 10.72 22.09
N ASP A 495 27.70 11.98 22.06
CA ASP A 495 26.83 13.14 22.16
C ASP A 495 25.95 13.26 20.90
N PRO A 496 24.60 13.21 21.01
CA PRO A 496 23.71 13.30 19.86
C PRO A 496 23.78 14.65 19.13
N PHE A 497 24.21 15.73 19.80
CA PHE A 497 24.38 17.03 19.14
C PHE A 497 25.56 17.00 18.17
N ASP A 498 26.70 16.45 18.59
CA ASP A 498 27.86 16.29 17.71
C ASP A 498 27.55 15.27 16.60
N ALA A 499 26.82 14.20 16.92
CA ALA A 499 26.37 13.24 15.92
C ALA A 499 25.45 13.87 14.86
N LEU A 500 24.58 14.82 15.26
CA LEU A 500 23.70 15.54 14.34
C LEU A 500 24.47 16.47 13.40
N GLU A 501 25.49 17.17 13.90
CA GLU A 501 26.36 18.05 13.10
C GLU A 501 27.14 17.26 12.04
N ASN A 502 27.53 16.02 12.36
CA ASN A 502 28.30 15.16 11.47
C ASN A 502 27.42 14.24 10.58
N ALA A 503 26.11 14.16 10.85
CA ALA A 503 25.20 13.32 10.08
C ALA A 503 25.00 13.86 8.66
N PRO A 504 24.90 12.99 7.64
CA PRO A 504 24.58 13.42 6.29
C PRO A 504 23.26 14.19 6.28
N ALA A 505 23.21 15.28 5.49
CA ALA A 505 22.07 16.18 5.46
C ALA A 505 20.76 15.52 4.99
N ARG A 506 20.82 14.33 4.35
CA ARG A 506 19.64 13.61 3.87
C ARG A 506 19.84 12.10 3.80
N GLN A 507 19.04 11.36 4.57
CA GLN A 507 18.96 9.90 4.52
C GLN A 507 17.72 9.40 3.73
N VAL A 508 16.63 10.18 3.69
CA VAL A 508 15.36 9.78 3.06
C VAL A 508 14.92 10.78 1.99
N ARG A 509 14.39 10.28 0.86
CA ARG A 509 13.79 11.13 -0.19
C ARG A 509 12.47 11.71 0.30
N ARG A 510 12.30 13.03 0.19
CA ARG A 510 11.04 13.72 0.47
C ARG A 510 9.94 13.24 -0.48
N PRO A 511 8.65 13.26 -0.08
CA PRO A 511 7.55 12.76 -0.93
C PRO A 511 7.50 13.40 -2.32
N ALA A 512 7.75 14.71 -2.43
CA ALA A 512 7.75 15.44 -3.70
C ALA A 512 8.87 15.01 -4.68
N GLU A 513 9.93 14.38 -4.15
CA GLU A 513 11.17 14.04 -4.88
C GLU A 513 11.33 12.53 -5.09
N LEU A 514 10.26 11.77 -4.85
CA LEU A 514 10.27 10.30 -4.95
C LEU A 514 10.75 9.80 -6.31
N PHE A 515 10.41 10.53 -7.38
CA PHE A 515 10.74 10.22 -8.77
C PHE A 515 11.81 11.15 -9.37
N ALA A 516 12.53 11.91 -8.53
CA ALA A 516 13.59 12.80 -9.01
C ALA A 516 14.84 11.99 -9.45
N PRO A 517 15.54 12.39 -10.54
CA PRO A 517 15.39 13.64 -11.28
C PRO A 517 14.36 13.61 -12.43
N GLU A 518 13.71 12.47 -12.69
CA GLU A 518 12.85 12.29 -13.86
C GLU A 518 11.62 13.21 -13.84
N ARG A 519 10.95 13.29 -12.69
CA ARG A 519 9.76 14.14 -12.51
C ARG A 519 9.51 14.48 -11.04
N ALA A 520 8.69 15.51 -10.81
CA ALA A 520 8.08 15.74 -9.50
C ALA A 520 6.92 14.76 -9.25
N ASN A 521 6.74 14.36 -7.99
CA ASN A 521 5.56 13.58 -7.56
C ASN A 521 4.31 14.46 -7.48
N SER A 522 3.13 13.89 -7.66
CA SER A 522 1.84 14.54 -7.40
C SER A 522 1.70 14.95 -5.93
N LYS A 523 1.09 16.12 -5.66
CA LYS A 523 0.81 16.58 -4.30
C LYS A 523 -0.45 15.94 -3.75
N GLY A 524 -0.39 15.46 -2.51
CA GLY A 524 -1.56 15.00 -1.78
C GLY A 524 -2.01 15.94 -0.67
N PHE A 525 -2.94 15.42 0.13
CA PHE A 525 -3.48 16.02 1.34
C PHE A 525 -3.48 14.95 2.42
N ASP A 526 -3.21 15.33 3.66
CA ASP A 526 -3.43 14.45 4.78
C ASP A 526 -4.90 14.46 5.17
N LEU A 527 -5.61 13.36 4.91
CA LEU A 527 -7.04 13.22 5.23
C LEU A 527 -7.30 12.95 6.71
N TYR A 528 -6.25 12.93 7.53
CA TYR A 528 -6.30 12.86 8.98
C TYR A 528 -5.89 14.17 9.65
N ASP A 529 -5.35 15.14 8.89
CA ASP A 529 -5.04 16.47 9.40
C ASP A 529 -6.28 17.40 9.34
N PRO A 530 -6.73 17.97 10.47
CA PRO A 530 -7.85 18.89 10.50
C PRO A 530 -7.68 20.11 9.57
N ALA A 531 -6.45 20.60 9.35
CA ALA A 531 -6.21 21.77 8.51
C ALA A 531 -6.40 21.45 7.02
N ASP A 532 -5.86 20.34 6.53
CA ASP A 532 -6.09 19.86 5.16
C ASP A 532 -7.56 19.49 4.91
N ILE A 533 -8.23 18.84 5.88
CA ILE A 533 -9.67 18.58 5.82
C ILE A 533 -10.47 19.89 5.68
N ALA A 534 -10.14 20.90 6.49
CA ALA A 534 -10.80 22.20 6.44
C ALA A 534 -10.55 22.90 5.08
N ARG A 535 -9.33 22.80 4.55
CA ARG A 535 -8.95 23.33 3.24
C ARG A 535 -9.74 22.65 2.11
N ILE A 536 -9.89 21.33 2.14
CA ILE A 536 -10.69 20.58 1.15
C ILE A 536 -12.16 20.99 1.23
N LYS A 537 -12.73 21.04 2.44
CA LYS A 537 -14.12 21.46 2.65
C LYS A 537 -14.34 22.87 2.09
N ALA A 538 -13.51 23.83 2.46
CA ALA A 538 -13.61 25.22 2.00
C ALA A 538 -13.49 25.33 0.47
N ALA A 539 -12.58 24.58 -0.15
CA ALA A 539 -12.38 24.61 -1.60
C ALA A 539 -13.53 23.98 -2.40
N ARG A 540 -14.25 23.00 -1.82
CA ARG A 540 -15.40 22.32 -2.46
C ARG A 540 -16.72 23.07 -2.28
N VAL A 541 -16.91 23.80 -1.17
CA VAL A 541 -18.17 24.48 -0.83
C VAL A 541 -18.74 25.35 -1.95
N PRO A 542 -17.95 26.20 -2.66
CA PRO A 542 -18.47 27.02 -3.75
C PRO A 542 -19.14 26.22 -4.89
N TRP A 543 -18.78 24.95 -5.01
CA TRP A 543 -19.19 24.06 -6.09
C TRP A 543 -20.32 23.11 -5.71
N ARG A 544 -20.78 23.14 -4.45
CA ARG A 544 -21.78 22.20 -3.93
C ARG A 544 -23.12 22.25 -4.68
N ALA A 545 -23.55 23.45 -5.07
CA ALA A 545 -24.80 23.69 -5.81
C ALA A 545 -24.54 24.23 -7.23
N HIS A 546 -23.28 24.23 -7.68
CA HIS A 546 -22.92 24.71 -9.01
C HIS A 546 -23.50 23.78 -10.08
N ARG A 547 -23.89 24.34 -11.23
CA ARG A 547 -24.34 23.57 -12.38
C ARG A 547 -23.40 23.79 -13.54
N TRP A 548 -22.62 22.76 -13.89
CA TRP A 548 -21.67 22.84 -15.01
C TRP A 548 -22.39 22.71 -16.35
N ASN A 549 -21.78 23.25 -17.41
CA ASN A 549 -22.24 23.06 -18.77
C ASN A 549 -21.09 22.46 -19.59
N GLY A 550 -21.36 21.33 -20.24
CA GLY A 550 -20.44 20.68 -21.17
C GLY A 550 -20.95 20.75 -22.61
N ALA A 551 -20.02 20.79 -23.56
CA ALA A 551 -20.32 20.70 -24.99
C ALA A 551 -19.10 20.14 -25.75
N PRO A 552 -19.22 19.81 -27.05
CA PRO A 552 -18.07 19.57 -27.90
C PRO A 552 -17.09 20.74 -27.86
N LEU A 553 -15.82 20.46 -27.61
CA LEU A 553 -14.72 21.43 -27.70
C LEU A 553 -13.94 21.13 -28.97
N LEU A 554 -14.19 21.93 -30.00
CA LEU A 554 -13.65 21.75 -31.35
C LEU A 554 -12.46 22.70 -31.62
N ALA A 555 -11.71 22.46 -32.69
CA ALA A 555 -10.65 23.33 -33.17
C ALA A 555 -11.18 24.72 -33.56
N LYS A 556 -12.43 24.78 -34.04
CA LYS A 556 -13.18 26.01 -34.31
C LYS A 556 -14.55 25.89 -33.66
N ASP A 557 -14.95 26.90 -32.92
CA ASP A 557 -16.24 26.91 -32.25
C ASP A 557 -17.40 26.75 -33.25
N ARG A 558 -18.36 25.92 -32.88
CA ARG A 558 -19.58 25.71 -33.65
C ARG A 558 -20.78 25.72 -32.71
N SER A 559 -21.81 26.48 -33.09
CA SER A 559 -23.11 26.45 -32.44
C SER A 559 -24.03 25.44 -33.10
N ASP A 560 -24.80 24.75 -32.27
CA ASP A 560 -25.90 23.89 -32.69
C ASP A 560 -27.08 24.15 -31.73
N PRO A 561 -27.79 25.28 -31.91
CA PRO A 561 -28.80 25.73 -30.95
C PRO A 561 -30.03 24.81 -30.90
N ASP A 562 -30.26 24.01 -31.94
CA ASP A 562 -31.38 23.08 -32.03
C ASP A 562 -31.13 21.78 -31.26
N ARG A 563 -29.86 21.46 -30.96
CA ARG A 563 -29.51 20.28 -30.17
C ARG A 563 -29.61 20.56 -28.67
N ARG A 564 -30.60 19.93 -28.05
CA ARG A 564 -30.87 20.06 -26.62
C ARG A 564 -29.79 19.37 -25.77
N PRO A 565 -29.25 20.04 -24.73
CA PRO A 565 -28.41 19.40 -23.73
C PRO A 565 -29.16 18.35 -22.90
N VAL A 566 -28.43 17.38 -22.38
CA VAL A 566 -28.89 16.31 -21.49
C VAL A 566 -28.42 16.60 -20.07
N ALA A 567 -29.27 16.34 -19.08
CA ALA A 567 -28.93 16.50 -17.67
C ALA A 567 -27.99 15.40 -17.17
N ILE A 568 -26.98 15.80 -16.40
CA ILE A 568 -26.13 14.90 -15.61
C ILE A 568 -26.58 15.02 -14.17
N VAL A 569 -26.93 13.88 -13.58
CA VAL A 569 -27.55 13.79 -12.25
C VAL A 569 -26.62 13.05 -11.31
N ASN A 570 -26.58 13.50 -10.07
CA ASN A 570 -25.72 12.91 -9.05
C ASN A 570 -26.20 11.50 -8.69
N PRO A 571 -25.34 10.46 -8.77
CA PRO A 571 -25.74 9.08 -8.48
C PRO A 571 -26.16 8.89 -7.00
N ALA A 572 -25.63 9.70 -6.07
CA ALA A 572 -25.99 9.62 -4.66
C ALA A 572 -27.33 10.30 -4.35
N ASN A 573 -27.76 11.23 -5.21
CA ASN A 573 -28.95 12.04 -4.98
C ASN A 573 -29.60 12.45 -6.31
N GLY A 574 -30.67 11.74 -6.72
CA GLY A 574 -31.39 12.00 -7.96
C GLY A 574 -32.03 13.40 -8.08
N GLY A 575 -32.14 14.15 -6.98
CA GLY A 575 -32.59 15.54 -6.99
C GLY A 575 -31.48 16.57 -7.25
N ASP A 576 -30.21 16.16 -7.23
CA ASP A 576 -29.05 17.01 -7.49
C ASP A 576 -28.64 16.92 -8.97
N GLU A 577 -29.07 17.90 -9.76
CA GLU A 577 -28.60 18.08 -11.13
C GLU A 577 -27.20 18.72 -11.10
N VAL A 578 -26.20 17.92 -11.48
CA VAL A 578 -24.79 18.32 -11.51
C VAL A 578 -24.55 19.34 -12.62
N GLY A 579 -25.22 19.18 -13.75
CA GLY A 579 -25.07 20.07 -14.89
C GLY A 579 -25.75 19.53 -16.14
N MET A 580 -25.42 20.15 -17.27
CA MET A 580 -26.00 19.82 -18.58
C MET A 580 -24.88 19.60 -19.59
N VAL A 581 -25.04 18.62 -20.49
CA VAL A 581 -24.09 18.36 -21.58
C VAL A 581 -24.79 18.38 -22.93
N ARG A 582 -24.27 19.17 -23.88
CA ARG A 582 -24.62 18.99 -25.29
C ARG A 582 -23.75 17.87 -25.85
N GLU A 583 -24.36 16.84 -26.41
CA GLU A 583 -23.61 15.77 -27.08
C GLU A 583 -23.21 16.17 -28.51
N ALA A 584 -22.13 15.58 -29.02
CA ALA A 584 -21.58 15.82 -30.36
C ALA A 584 -22.52 15.34 -31.47
N SER A 585 -22.78 16.20 -32.45
CA SER A 585 -23.48 15.87 -33.70
C SER A 585 -22.56 15.19 -34.71
N ILE A 586 -23.12 14.50 -35.70
CA ILE A 586 -22.35 13.98 -36.84
C ILE A 586 -21.52 15.09 -37.49
N ALA A 587 -22.09 16.28 -37.62
CA ALA A 587 -21.36 17.43 -38.14
C ALA A 587 -20.29 17.96 -37.18
N ASP A 588 -20.43 17.78 -35.85
CA ASP A 588 -19.36 18.14 -34.89
C ASP A 588 -18.22 17.14 -34.98
N ILE A 589 -18.54 15.85 -35.15
CA ILE A 589 -17.57 14.78 -35.39
C ILE A 589 -16.78 15.06 -36.67
N GLU A 590 -17.48 15.37 -37.77
CA GLU A 590 -16.84 15.73 -39.03
C GLU A 590 -15.94 16.97 -38.90
N ALA A 591 -16.43 18.03 -38.25
CA ALA A 591 -15.65 19.24 -38.00
C ALA A 591 -14.41 18.96 -37.14
N ALA A 592 -14.53 18.07 -36.14
CA ALA A 592 -13.42 17.67 -35.30
C ALA A 592 -12.36 16.91 -36.08
N LEU A 593 -12.76 15.92 -36.87
CA LEU A 593 -11.86 15.11 -37.69
C LEU A 593 -11.16 15.96 -38.76
N ALA A 594 -11.88 16.87 -39.40
CA ALA A 594 -11.31 17.80 -40.37
C ALA A 594 -10.40 18.87 -39.75
N GLY A 595 -10.64 19.23 -38.48
CA GLY A 595 -9.86 20.24 -37.74
C GLY A 595 -8.67 19.68 -36.96
N ALA A 596 -8.56 18.35 -36.83
CA ALA A 596 -7.48 17.71 -36.08
C ALA A 596 -6.15 17.84 -36.81
N ALA A 597 -5.10 18.24 -36.09
CA ALA A 597 -3.75 18.37 -36.65
C ALA A 597 -2.70 17.95 -35.61
N PRO A 598 -1.70 17.13 -36.00
CA PRO A 598 -0.59 16.76 -35.11
C PRO A 598 0.07 17.97 -34.49
N TRP A 599 0.53 17.83 -33.25
CA TRP A 599 1.12 18.93 -32.50
C TRP A 599 2.61 19.06 -32.81
N THR A 600 2.94 19.96 -33.75
CA THR A 600 4.30 20.13 -34.29
C THR A 600 5.26 20.89 -33.37
N ALA A 601 4.85 21.28 -32.17
CA ALA A 601 5.75 21.95 -31.23
C ALA A 601 6.86 20.98 -30.78
N PRO A 602 8.10 21.45 -30.51
CA PRO A 602 9.17 20.61 -29.99
C PRO A 602 8.77 19.85 -28.72
N VAL A 603 9.30 18.64 -28.52
CA VAL A 603 8.98 17.78 -27.37
C VAL A 603 9.16 18.50 -26.03
N ALA A 604 10.22 19.31 -25.88
CA ALA A 604 10.46 20.09 -24.67
C ALA A 604 9.33 21.09 -24.38
N GLU A 605 8.76 21.72 -25.41
CA GLU A 605 7.63 22.65 -25.27
C GLU A 605 6.34 21.89 -24.91
N ARG A 606 6.07 20.75 -25.59
CA ARG A 606 4.93 19.89 -25.26
C ARG A 606 5.00 19.40 -23.81
N ALA A 607 6.17 18.92 -23.37
CA ALA A 607 6.41 18.47 -22.01
C ALA A 607 6.19 19.59 -20.98
N ALA A 608 6.67 20.81 -21.24
CA ALA A 608 6.45 21.96 -20.36
C ALA A 608 4.96 22.32 -20.22
N ILE A 609 4.19 22.22 -21.32
CA ILE A 609 2.75 22.48 -21.32
C ILE A 609 1.99 21.38 -20.57
N LEU A 610 2.36 20.11 -20.73
CA LEU A 610 1.76 19.01 -19.96
C LEU A 610 2.04 19.16 -18.45
N ASN A 611 3.25 19.58 -18.07
CA ASN A 611 3.58 19.92 -16.68
C ASN A 611 2.76 21.11 -16.16
N THR A 612 2.52 22.12 -17.01
CA THR A 612 1.63 23.24 -16.67
C THR A 612 0.18 22.79 -16.48
N ALA A 613 -0.30 21.83 -17.27
CA ALA A 613 -1.62 21.23 -17.09
C ALA A 613 -1.73 20.48 -15.75
N ALA A 614 -0.68 19.74 -15.36
CA ALA A 614 -0.59 19.08 -14.06
C ALA A 614 -0.69 20.11 -12.91
N ASP A 615 0.02 21.23 -13.00
CA ASP A 615 -0.06 22.29 -11.98
C ASP A 615 -1.44 22.97 -11.95
N LEU A 616 -2.11 23.11 -13.10
CA LEU A 616 -3.48 23.61 -13.15
C LEU A 616 -4.48 22.63 -12.52
N TYR A 617 -4.28 21.32 -12.66
CA TYR A 617 -5.11 20.32 -11.99
C TYR A 617 -4.97 20.43 -10.47
N GLU A 618 -3.73 20.44 -9.95
CA GLU A 618 -3.46 20.63 -8.51
C GLU A 618 -4.04 21.97 -8.00
N LYS A 619 -3.94 23.05 -8.79
CA LYS A 619 -4.48 24.37 -8.43
C LYS A 619 -6.00 24.41 -8.33
N ASN A 620 -6.72 23.60 -9.12
CA ASN A 620 -8.18 23.58 -9.17
C ASN A 620 -8.80 22.38 -8.43
N PHE A 621 -8.05 21.74 -7.51
CA PHE A 621 -8.48 20.53 -6.81
C PHE A 621 -9.88 20.61 -6.20
N GLY A 622 -10.28 21.74 -5.62
CA GLY A 622 -11.59 21.91 -4.97
C GLY A 622 -12.77 21.79 -5.93
N GLU A 623 -12.64 22.31 -7.16
CA GLU A 623 -13.63 22.16 -8.21
C GLU A 623 -13.64 20.72 -8.75
N LEU A 624 -12.46 20.17 -9.03
CA LEU A 624 -12.32 18.81 -9.56
C LEU A 624 -12.87 17.77 -8.58
N PHE A 625 -12.62 17.91 -7.28
CA PHE A 625 -13.19 17.03 -6.25
C PHE A 625 -14.71 17.15 -6.18
N ALA A 626 -15.26 18.37 -6.31
CA ALA A 626 -16.70 18.55 -6.29
C ALA A 626 -17.37 17.89 -7.50
N ILE A 627 -16.78 17.99 -8.69
CA ILE A 627 -17.29 17.30 -9.89
C ILE A 627 -17.14 15.77 -9.71
N LEU A 628 -15.96 15.26 -9.33
CA LEU A 628 -15.74 13.82 -9.15
C LEU A 628 -16.70 13.20 -8.11
N THR A 629 -16.98 13.91 -7.02
CA THR A 629 -17.97 13.47 -6.03
C THR A 629 -19.39 13.50 -6.57
N ARG A 630 -19.81 14.61 -7.20
CA ARG A 630 -21.20 14.80 -7.62
C ARG A 630 -21.55 14.09 -8.91
N GLU A 631 -20.64 14.01 -9.87
CA GLU A 631 -20.84 13.37 -11.17
C GLU A 631 -20.57 11.86 -11.10
N ALA A 632 -19.46 11.44 -10.49
CA ALA A 632 -19.01 10.05 -10.50
C ALA A 632 -19.21 9.32 -9.16
N GLY A 633 -19.79 9.98 -8.15
CA GLY A 633 -20.08 9.36 -6.85
C GLY A 633 -18.85 9.08 -5.98
N LYS A 634 -17.71 9.71 -6.25
CA LYS A 634 -16.44 9.41 -5.54
C LYS A 634 -16.36 10.06 -4.17
N ILE A 635 -15.97 9.26 -3.17
CA ILE A 635 -15.58 9.76 -1.85
C ILE A 635 -14.33 10.64 -1.95
N THR A 636 -14.05 11.41 -0.90
CA THR A 636 -12.93 12.37 -0.89
C THR A 636 -11.57 11.70 -1.16
N GLU A 637 -11.32 10.53 -0.57
CA GLU A 637 -10.08 9.77 -0.77
C GLU A 637 -9.91 9.31 -2.23
N ASP A 638 -10.98 8.82 -2.87
CA ASP A 638 -10.96 8.40 -4.26
C ASP A 638 -10.77 9.58 -5.22
N ALA A 639 -11.38 10.74 -4.93
CA ALA A 639 -11.19 11.96 -5.71
C ALA A 639 -9.75 12.50 -5.61
N LEU A 640 -9.15 12.41 -4.41
CA LEU A 640 -7.75 12.75 -4.18
C LEU A 640 -6.81 11.83 -4.97
N ALA A 641 -6.98 10.51 -4.83
CA ALA A 641 -6.16 9.52 -5.52
C ALA A 641 -6.25 9.71 -7.04
N GLU A 642 -7.45 9.97 -7.56
CA GLU A 642 -7.63 10.16 -9.00
C GLU A 642 -7.01 11.46 -9.53
N LEU A 643 -7.11 12.57 -8.78
CA LEU A 643 -6.43 13.81 -9.15
C LEU A 643 -4.91 13.59 -9.23
N ARG A 644 -4.35 12.89 -8.24
CA ARG A 644 -2.92 12.57 -8.18
C ARG A 644 -2.49 11.71 -9.35
N GLU A 645 -3.25 10.66 -9.66
CA GLU A 645 -2.98 9.78 -10.80
C GLU A 645 -3.01 10.54 -12.14
N ALA A 646 -3.97 11.47 -12.33
CA ALA A 646 -4.03 12.31 -13.52
C ALA A 646 -2.81 13.24 -13.66
N VAL A 647 -2.37 13.83 -12.54
CA VAL A 647 -1.16 14.67 -12.45
C VAL A 647 0.09 13.84 -12.73
N ASP A 648 0.18 12.63 -12.17
CA ASP A 648 1.32 11.75 -12.37
C ASP A 648 1.41 11.29 -13.82
N PHE A 649 0.31 11.00 -14.51
CA PHE A 649 0.32 10.70 -15.95
C PHE A 649 0.87 11.86 -16.79
N LEU A 650 0.40 13.09 -16.53
CA LEU A 650 0.87 14.29 -17.24
C LEU A 650 2.37 14.48 -17.07
N ARG A 651 2.87 14.39 -15.82
CA ARG A 651 4.28 14.56 -15.50
C ARG A 651 5.14 13.41 -16.03
N TYR A 652 4.64 12.17 -15.94
CA TYR A 652 5.34 10.98 -16.41
C TYR A 652 5.52 10.98 -17.92
N TYR A 653 4.46 11.17 -18.70
CA TYR A 653 4.58 11.17 -20.16
C TYR A 653 5.30 12.40 -20.71
N ALA A 654 5.24 13.54 -20.02
CA ALA A 654 6.10 14.67 -20.32
C ALA A 654 7.59 14.30 -20.22
N ALA A 655 7.99 13.57 -19.17
CA ALA A 655 9.36 13.11 -18.98
C ALA A 655 9.75 11.99 -19.96
N GLU A 656 8.90 10.97 -20.15
CA GLU A 656 9.18 9.86 -21.08
C GLU A 656 9.36 10.33 -22.52
N ALA A 657 8.59 11.33 -22.97
CA ALA A 657 8.72 11.86 -24.34
C ALA A 657 10.10 12.44 -24.62
N THR A 658 10.77 13.03 -23.62
CA THR A 658 12.11 13.59 -23.81
C THR A 658 13.19 12.53 -24.08
N LYS A 659 12.91 11.25 -23.81
CA LYS A 659 13.81 10.13 -24.11
C LYS A 659 13.85 9.80 -25.61
N THR A 660 12.83 10.20 -26.37
CA THR A 660 12.70 9.95 -27.82
C THR A 660 12.29 11.23 -28.58
N PRO A 661 13.14 12.27 -28.57
CA PRO A 661 12.75 13.61 -29.04
C PRO A 661 12.43 13.68 -30.55
N ASP A 662 12.99 12.76 -31.34
CA ASP A 662 12.85 12.70 -32.80
C ASP A 662 11.79 11.70 -33.27
N ALA A 663 11.00 11.12 -32.35
CA ALA A 663 9.96 10.17 -32.71
C ALA A 663 8.78 10.88 -33.38
N GLU A 664 8.37 10.37 -34.54
CA GLU A 664 7.24 10.89 -35.30
C GLU A 664 5.90 10.40 -34.72
N PRO A 665 4.84 11.23 -34.70
CA PRO A 665 3.51 10.81 -34.28
C PRO A 665 2.85 9.90 -35.33
N VAL A 666 1.90 9.07 -34.89
CA VAL A 666 1.02 8.31 -35.81
C VAL A 666 0.11 9.24 -36.62
N GLY A 667 -0.29 10.38 -36.04
CA GLY A 667 -1.18 11.36 -36.67
C GLY A 667 -2.31 11.75 -35.73
N THR A 668 -3.52 11.24 -35.97
CA THR A 668 -4.69 11.47 -35.11
C THR A 668 -5.04 10.21 -34.33
N PHE A 669 -5.11 10.31 -33.01
CA PHE A 669 -5.55 9.26 -32.11
C PHE A 669 -6.95 9.53 -31.56
N ALA A 670 -7.77 8.47 -31.49
CA ALA A 670 -9.01 8.51 -30.71
C ALA A 670 -8.75 7.98 -29.30
N CYS A 671 -9.04 8.77 -28.27
CA CYS A 671 -8.95 8.37 -26.87
C CYS A 671 -10.36 8.20 -26.29
N ILE A 672 -10.74 6.97 -25.95
CA ILE A 672 -12.06 6.62 -25.45
C ILE A 672 -11.92 6.09 -24.02
N SER A 673 -12.46 6.84 -23.06
CA SER A 673 -12.23 6.61 -21.64
C SER A 673 -13.49 6.13 -20.89
N PRO A 674 -13.32 5.43 -19.75
CA PRO A 674 -14.43 4.93 -18.94
C PRO A 674 -14.94 5.99 -17.96
N TRP A 675 -16.05 5.69 -17.28
CA TRP A 675 -16.67 6.56 -16.28
C TRP A 675 -16.10 6.39 -14.88
N ASN A 676 -15.38 5.30 -14.59
CA ASN A 676 -14.95 4.96 -13.24
C ASN A 676 -13.64 5.64 -12.83
N PHE A 677 -12.82 6.05 -13.81
CA PHE A 677 -11.70 6.99 -13.64
C PHE A 677 -11.82 8.10 -14.68
N PRO A 678 -12.84 8.95 -14.54
CA PRO A 678 -13.23 9.89 -15.58
C PRO A 678 -12.27 11.08 -15.72
N LEU A 679 -11.34 11.28 -14.78
CA LEU A 679 -10.25 12.23 -14.86
C LEU A 679 -8.91 11.55 -15.12
N ALA A 680 -8.53 10.52 -14.37
CA ALA A 680 -7.19 9.94 -14.43
C ALA A 680 -6.93 9.18 -15.73
N ILE A 681 -7.72 8.15 -16.04
CA ILE A 681 -7.54 7.36 -17.28
C ILE A 681 -7.80 8.24 -18.51
N PHE A 682 -8.81 9.11 -18.45
CA PHE A 682 -9.06 10.11 -19.49
C PHE A 682 -7.81 10.96 -19.79
N THR A 683 -7.19 11.51 -18.74
CA THR A 683 -5.97 12.32 -18.86
C THR A 683 -4.76 11.49 -19.28
N GLY A 684 -4.60 10.26 -18.78
CA GLY A 684 -3.51 9.36 -19.11
C GLY A 684 -3.44 9.02 -20.59
N GLN A 685 -4.56 8.60 -21.18
CA GLN A 685 -4.65 8.29 -22.62
C GLN A 685 -4.31 9.52 -23.48
N ILE A 686 -4.90 10.67 -23.14
CA ILE A 686 -4.74 11.91 -23.90
C ILE A 686 -3.31 12.44 -23.79
N SER A 687 -2.75 12.48 -22.57
CA SER A 687 -1.42 13.02 -22.32
C SER A 687 -0.33 12.20 -23.01
N ALA A 688 -0.43 10.87 -23.04
CA ALA A 688 0.49 10.02 -23.80
C ALA A 688 0.46 10.34 -25.31
N ALA A 689 -0.73 10.42 -25.90
CA ALA A 689 -0.89 10.72 -27.32
C ALA A 689 -0.35 12.12 -27.68
N LEU A 690 -0.65 13.14 -26.86
CA LEU A 690 -0.15 14.51 -27.02
C LEU A 690 1.36 14.60 -26.82
N ALA A 691 1.92 13.89 -25.84
CA ALA A 691 3.35 13.86 -25.57
C ALA A 691 4.12 13.30 -26.78
N ALA A 692 3.58 12.27 -27.43
CA ALA A 692 4.09 11.73 -28.70
C ALA A 692 3.84 12.64 -29.92
N GLY A 693 3.12 13.76 -29.78
CA GLY A 693 2.88 14.75 -30.84
C GLY A 693 1.62 14.51 -31.67
N ASN A 694 0.75 13.57 -31.29
CA ASN A 694 -0.48 13.28 -32.02
C ASN A 694 -1.56 14.35 -31.81
N ALA A 695 -2.46 14.49 -32.77
CA ALA A 695 -3.77 15.08 -32.53
C ALA A 695 -4.65 14.07 -31.78
N VAL A 696 -5.54 14.54 -30.91
CA VAL A 696 -6.39 13.71 -30.08
C VAL A 696 -7.86 14.09 -30.25
N ILE A 697 -8.67 13.09 -30.59
CA ILE A 697 -10.13 13.13 -30.48
C ILE A 697 -10.51 12.38 -29.21
N ALA A 698 -10.86 13.13 -28.17
CA ALA A 698 -11.22 12.61 -26.86
C ALA A 698 -12.73 12.37 -26.77
N LYS A 699 -13.13 11.14 -26.46
CA LYS A 699 -14.52 10.74 -26.22
C LYS A 699 -14.64 10.20 -24.79
N PRO A 700 -15.19 10.96 -23.84
CA PRO A 700 -15.41 10.47 -22.47
C PRO A 700 -16.62 9.55 -22.40
N ALA A 701 -16.76 8.82 -21.30
CA ALA A 701 -17.99 8.10 -21.00
C ALA A 701 -19.19 9.06 -20.86
N GLU A 702 -20.36 8.60 -21.29
CA GLU A 702 -21.61 9.40 -21.27
C GLU A 702 -22.11 9.73 -19.86
N ALA A 703 -21.70 8.95 -18.86
CA ALA A 703 -22.04 9.18 -17.45
C ALA A 703 -21.18 10.29 -16.79
N THR A 704 -20.01 10.62 -17.35
CA THR A 704 -19.04 11.55 -16.72
C THR A 704 -18.44 12.59 -17.69
N PRO A 705 -19.26 13.32 -18.47
CA PRO A 705 -18.75 14.26 -19.47
C PRO A 705 -18.28 15.61 -18.89
N LEU A 706 -18.75 16.03 -17.72
CA LEU A 706 -18.48 17.36 -17.16
C LEU A 706 -17.05 17.46 -16.63
N ILE A 707 -16.56 16.44 -15.93
CA ILE A 707 -15.15 16.38 -15.50
C ILE A 707 -14.20 16.31 -16.69
N ALA A 708 -14.54 15.56 -17.73
CA ALA A 708 -13.77 15.48 -18.97
C ALA A 708 -13.75 16.82 -19.71
N HIS A 709 -14.88 17.52 -19.76
CA HIS A 709 -14.96 18.88 -20.28
C HIS A 709 -14.03 19.82 -19.51
N ARG A 710 -14.10 19.80 -18.18
CA ARG A 710 -13.27 20.65 -17.34
C ARG A 710 -11.78 20.35 -17.47
N ALA A 711 -11.42 19.08 -17.58
CA ALA A 711 -10.05 18.62 -17.85
C ALA A 711 -9.50 19.23 -19.16
N VAL A 712 -10.25 19.13 -20.26
CA VAL A 712 -9.83 19.67 -21.56
C VAL A 712 -9.74 21.21 -21.54
N GLU A 713 -10.65 21.91 -20.86
CA GLU A 713 -10.51 23.36 -20.65
C GLU A 713 -9.21 23.74 -19.96
N LEU A 714 -8.82 22.99 -18.92
CA LEU A 714 -7.57 23.21 -18.19
C LEU A 714 -6.34 22.87 -19.06
N MET A 715 -6.39 21.82 -19.88
CA MET A 715 -5.32 21.51 -20.83
C MET A 715 -5.16 22.61 -21.90
N HIS A 716 -6.26 23.13 -22.45
CA HIS A 716 -6.20 24.27 -23.36
C HIS A 716 -5.64 25.52 -22.68
N LYS A 717 -6.06 25.78 -21.44
CA LYS A 717 -5.51 26.88 -20.63
C LYS A 717 -4.01 26.71 -20.36
N ALA A 718 -3.52 25.48 -20.25
CA ALA A 718 -2.09 25.20 -20.10
C ALA A 718 -1.28 25.49 -21.37
N GLY A 719 -1.94 25.49 -22.53
CA GLY A 719 -1.31 25.75 -23.83
C GLY A 719 -1.50 24.64 -24.87
N VAL A 720 -2.24 23.56 -24.57
CA VAL A 720 -2.52 22.52 -25.56
C VAL A 720 -3.39 23.11 -26.69
N PRO A 721 -2.94 23.09 -27.94
CA PRO A 721 -3.69 23.68 -29.06
C PRO A 721 -5.05 23.01 -29.27
N ARG A 722 -6.08 23.79 -29.62
CA ARG A 722 -7.44 23.27 -29.87
C ARG A 722 -7.57 22.33 -31.06
N ASN A 723 -6.65 22.38 -32.01
CA ASN A 723 -6.56 21.41 -33.11
C ASN A 723 -5.79 20.14 -32.73
N ALA A 724 -4.96 20.19 -31.69
CA ALA A 724 -4.25 19.03 -31.15
C ALA A 724 -5.10 18.24 -30.15
N LEU A 725 -6.07 18.86 -29.47
CA LEU A 725 -6.99 18.19 -28.56
C LEU A 725 -8.42 18.69 -28.79
N GLN A 726 -9.33 17.78 -29.08
CA GLN A 726 -10.76 18.08 -29.23
C GLN A 726 -11.61 17.10 -28.43
N LEU A 727 -12.70 17.58 -27.84
CA LEU A 727 -13.60 16.79 -27.00
C LEU A 727 -14.93 16.56 -27.71
N LEU A 728 -15.38 15.31 -27.77
CA LEU A 728 -16.67 14.90 -28.34
C LEU A 728 -17.48 14.10 -27.30
N PRO A 729 -18.25 14.75 -26.43
CA PRO A 729 -19.16 14.06 -25.51
C PRO A 729 -20.30 13.38 -26.26
N GLY A 730 -20.76 12.22 -25.79
CA GLY A 730 -21.94 11.55 -26.33
C GLY A 730 -21.88 10.04 -26.18
N THR A 731 -22.87 9.33 -26.75
CA THR A 731 -22.98 7.89 -26.55
C THR A 731 -21.95 7.07 -27.33
N GLY A 732 -21.60 5.89 -26.80
CA GLY A 732 -20.70 4.96 -27.49
C GLY A 732 -21.24 4.49 -28.86
N SER A 733 -22.56 4.24 -28.95
CA SER A 733 -23.22 3.75 -30.16
C SER A 733 -23.29 4.76 -31.30
N THR A 734 -23.10 6.06 -31.02
CA THR A 734 -23.15 7.12 -32.04
C THR A 734 -21.79 7.75 -32.24
N VAL A 735 -21.29 8.47 -31.23
CA VAL A 735 -20.03 9.21 -31.29
C VAL A 735 -18.84 8.24 -31.33
N GLY A 736 -18.81 7.26 -30.42
CA GLY A 736 -17.73 6.26 -30.36
C GLY A 736 -17.60 5.48 -31.67
N ALA A 737 -18.71 4.89 -32.12
CA ALA A 737 -18.76 4.13 -33.37
C ALA A 737 -18.31 4.96 -34.59
N ALA A 738 -18.80 6.20 -34.73
CA ALA A 738 -18.42 7.08 -35.85
C ALA A 738 -16.91 7.37 -35.87
N ILE A 739 -16.30 7.63 -34.71
CA ILE A 739 -14.85 7.88 -34.62
C ILE A 739 -14.05 6.63 -34.98
N THR A 740 -14.42 5.46 -34.43
CA THR A 740 -13.67 4.21 -34.64
C THR A 740 -13.83 3.61 -36.04
N SER A 741 -14.76 4.16 -36.84
CA SER A 741 -15.01 3.78 -38.22
C SER A 741 -14.50 4.81 -39.24
N ASP A 742 -13.81 5.87 -38.83
CA ASP A 742 -13.31 6.89 -39.74
C ASP A 742 -11.84 6.65 -40.13
N ALA A 743 -11.56 6.56 -41.44
CA ALA A 743 -10.23 6.26 -41.96
C ALA A 743 -9.16 7.34 -41.67
N ARG A 744 -9.55 8.54 -41.21
CA ARG A 744 -8.60 9.60 -40.78
C ARG A 744 -8.00 9.33 -39.40
N ILE A 745 -8.57 8.41 -38.62
CA ILE A 745 -8.01 7.99 -37.34
C ILE A 745 -6.84 7.05 -37.59
N GLY A 746 -5.66 7.43 -37.09
CA GLY A 746 -4.45 6.65 -37.20
C GLY A 746 -4.32 5.56 -36.12
N GLY A 747 -4.99 5.71 -34.98
CA GLY A 747 -4.96 4.75 -33.88
C GLY A 747 -6.05 4.99 -32.83
N VAL A 748 -6.36 3.98 -32.02
CA VAL A 748 -7.37 4.05 -30.95
C VAL A 748 -6.76 3.61 -29.64
N CYS A 749 -6.94 4.42 -28.59
CA CYS A 749 -6.68 4.07 -27.22
C CYS A 749 -8.02 4.00 -26.47
N PHE A 750 -8.37 2.81 -25.99
CA PHE A 750 -9.66 2.51 -25.38
C PHE A 750 -9.45 1.91 -23.99
N THR A 751 -10.29 2.32 -23.04
CA THR A 751 -10.42 1.63 -21.76
C THR A 751 -11.90 1.45 -21.43
N GLY A 752 -12.32 0.21 -21.15
CA GLY A 752 -13.71 -0.12 -20.88
C GLY A 752 -13.99 -1.62 -20.94
N SER A 753 -15.19 -2.06 -21.32
CA SER A 753 -15.51 -3.49 -21.32
C SER A 753 -14.88 -4.26 -22.48
N THR A 754 -14.57 -5.53 -22.28
CA THR A 754 -14.05 -6.44 -23.32
C THR A 754 -14.96 -6.52 -24.54
N ALA A 755 -16.29 -6.56 -24.33
CA ALA A 755 -17.26 -6.56 -25.42
C ALA A 755 -17.20 -5.29 -26.29
N THR A 756 -16.94 -4.13 -25.68
CA THR A 756 -16.79 -2.86 -26.41
C THR A 756 -15.46 -2.81 -27.14
N ALA A 757 -14.37 -3.26 -26.51
CA ALA A 757 -13.05 -3.36 -27.16
C ALA A 757 -13.11 -4.24 -28.42
N GLN A 758 -13.81 -5.38 -28.37
CA GLN A 758 -14.02 -6.25 -29.53
C GLN A 758 -14.84 -5.57 -30.63
N THR A 759 -15.86 -4.78 -30.26
CA THR A 759 -16.66 -4.01 -31.21
C THR A 759 -15.82 -2.94 -31.91
N ILE A 760 -14.97 -2.23 -31.16
CA ILE A 760 -14.01 -1.26 -31.70
C ILE A 760 -13.02 -1.96 -32.63
N HIS A 761 -12.49 -3.11 -32.22
CA HIS A 761 -11.54 -3.87 -33.02
C HIS A 761 -12.11 -4.25 -34.40
N ARG A 762 -13.37 -4.73 -34.44
CA ARG A 762 -14.08 -5.01 -35.71
C ARG A 762 -14.24 -3.75 -36.56
N ALA A 763 -14.72 -2.65 -35.97
CA ALA A 763 -14.88 -1.38 -36.69
C ALA A 763 -13.56 -0.90 -37.30
N MET A 764 -12.44 -1.01 -36.56
CA MET A 764 -11.12 -0.65 -37.07
C MET A 764 -10.64 -1.55 -38.20
N ALA A 765 -10.85 -2.86 -38.11
CA ALA A 765 -10.43 -3.81 -39.15
C ALA A 765 -11.08 -3.51 -40.51
N ASP A 766 -12.33 -3.04 -40.49
CA ASP A 766 -13.06 -2.71 -41.71
C ASP A 766 -12.69 -1.36 -42.32
N ASN A 767 -12.37 -0.37 -41.48
CA ASN A 767 -12.34 1.03 -41.92
C ASN A 767 -10.97 1.70 -41.82
N LEU A 768 -10.13 1.34 -40.84
CA LEU A 768 -8.83 2.00 -40.60
C LEU A 768 -7.71 1.31 -41.41
N ASN A 769 -6.53 1.92 -41.40
CA ASN A 769 -5.33 1.26 -41.92
C ASN A 769 -5.05 -0.04 -41.12
N PRO A 770 -4.69 -1.17 -41.76
CA PRO A 770 -4.44 -2.43 -41.05
C PRO A 770 -3.33 -2.34 -39.99
N SER A 771 -2.41 -1.39 -40.12
CA SER A 771 -1.35 -1.12 -39.16
C SER A 771 -1.77 -0.21 -37.99
N ALA A 772 -2.98 0.35 -38.01
CA ALA A 772 -3.47 1.28 -36.99
C ALA A 772 -3.49 0.62 -35.60
N PRO A 773 -2.75 1.16 -34.61
CA PRO A 773 -2.71 0.60 -33.26
C PRO A 773 -4.06 0.64 -32.57
N LEU A 774 -4.39 -0.46 -31.89
CA LEU A 774 -5.40 -0.51 -30.85
C LEU A 774 -4.69 -0.78 -29.52
N ILE A 775 -4.83 0.14 -28.58
CA ILE A 775 -4.54 -0.09 -27.16
C ILE A 775 -5.89 -0.26 -26.50
N ALA A 776 -6.19 -1.45 -26.00
CA ALA A 776 -7.45 -1.73 -25.31
C ALA A 776 -7.16 -2.31 -23.93
N GLU A 777 -7.45 -1.53 -22.90
CA GLU A 777 -7.39 -1.98 -21.50
C GLU A 777 -8.82 -2.32 -21.03
N THR A 778 -9.01 -3.53 -20.51
CA THR A 778 -10.35 -4.07 -20.23
C THR A 778 -10.51 -4.54 -18.78
N GLY A 779 -11.56 -5.31 -18.49
CA GLY A 779 -11.90 -5.74 -17.13
C GLY A 779 -11.08 -6.93 -16.62
N GLY A 780 -11.41 -7.41 -15.43
CA GLY A 780 -10.75 -8.57 -14.82
C GLY A 780 -11.63 -9.30 -13.80
N ILE A 781 -11.48 -10.62 -13.71
CA ILE A 781 -11.98 -11.41 -12.59
C ILE A 781 -10.82 -11.59 -11.62
N ASN A 782 -10.50 -10.51 -10.89
CA ASN A 782 -9.29 -10.45 -10.08
C ASN A 782 -9.42 -11.30 -8.82
N ALA A 783 -8.39 -12.09 -8.53
CA ALA A 783 -8.37 -12.99 -7.39
C ALA A 783 -7.35 -12.55 -6.33
N MET A 784 -7.61 -12.93 -5.07
CA MET A 784 -6.64 -12.84 -3.99
C MET A 784 -6.55 -14.18 -3.25
N ILE A 785 -5.33 -14.66 -2.99
CA ILE A 785 -5.09 -15.86 -2.18
C ILE A 785 -4.60 -15.43 -0.79
N VAL A 786 -5.21 -15.98 0.26
CA VAL A 786 -4.77 -15.79 1.65
C VAL A 786 -4.53 -17.15 2.27
N ASP A 787 -3.28 -17.42 2.63
CA ASP A 787 -2.88 -18.65 3.31
C ASP A 787 -2.85 -18.49 4.84
N SER A 788 -2.61 -19.58 5.56
CA SER A 788 -2.61 -19.60 7.03
C SER A 788 -1.44 -18.82 7.66
N THR A 789 -0.44 -18.42 6.88
CA THR A 789 0.67 -17.56 7.31
C THR A 789 0.37 -16.08 7.15
N ALA A 790 -0.76 -15.66 6.58
CA ALA A 790 -1.15 -14.26 6.49
C ALA A 790 -1.56 -13.68 7.84
N LEU A 791 -1.19 -12.44 8.16
CA LEU A 791 -1.73 -11.74 9.33
C LEU A 791 -3.21 -11.36 9.04
N PRO A 792 -4.21 -11.93 9.75
CA PRO A 792 -5.62 -11.74 9.40
C PRO A 792 -6.05 -10.27 9.39
N GLU A 793 -5.56 -9.48 10.33
CA GLU A 793 -5.92 -8.06 10.47
C GLU A 793 -5.44 -7.22 9.29
N GLN A 794 -4.25 -7.54 8.77
CA GLN A 794 -3.71 -6.90 7.57
C GLN A 794 -4.52 -7.32 6.34
N ALA A 795 -4.71 -8.63 6.14
CA ALA A 795 -5.44 -9.15 4.99
C ALA A 795 -6.89 -8.66 4.95
N VAL A 796 -7.61 -8.63 6.08
CA VAL A 796 -8.99 -8.11 6.15
C VAL A 796 -9.05 -6.65 5.74
N ARG A 797 -8.16 -5.79 6.24
CA ARG A 797 -8.11 -4.36 5.83
C ARG A 797 -7.89 -4.24 4.32
N ASP A 798 -6.95 -5.00 3.77
CA ASP A 798 -6.63 -4.98 2.35
C ASP A 798 -7.74 -5.54 1.46
N ILE A 799 -8.48 -6.56 1.92
CA ILE A 799 -9.66 -7.13 1.24
C ILE A 799 -10.81 -6.13 1.23
N ILE A 800 -11.11 -5.48 2.35
CA ILE A 800 -12.17 -4.46 2.44
C ILE A 800 -11.89 -3.34 1.44
N VAL A 801 -10.66 -2.82 1.43
CA VAL A 801 -10.22 -1.79 0.50
C VAL A 801 -10.30 -2.27 -0.95
N SER A 802 -9.76 -3.46 -1.24
CA SER A 802 -9.71 -3.99 -2.61
C SER A 802 -11.09 -4.32 -3.18
N SER A 803 -12.05 -4.73 -2.35
CA SER A 803 -13.37 -5.22 -2.81
C SER A 803 -14.41 -4.11 -2.87
N PHE A 804 -14.41 -3.20 -1.90
CA PHE A 804 -15.55 -2.31 -1.66
C PHE A 804 -15.25 -0.82 -1.89
N ARG A 805 -13.98 -0.40 -1.88
CA ARG A 805 -13.63 0.99 -2.19
C ARG A 805 -14.13 1.38 -3.57
N SER A 806 -14.61 2.63 -3.71
CA SER A 806 -15.30 3.11 -4.93
C SER A 806 -16.53 2.27 -5.31
N ALA A 807 -17.21 1.66 -4.33
CA ALA A 807 -18.28 0.68 -4.54
C ALA A 807 -17.86 -0.50 -5.44
N GLY A 808 -16.59 -0.93 -5.36
CA GLY A 808 -16.06 -2.01 -6.19
C GLY A 808 -15.98 -1.68 -7.69
N GLN A 809 -16.12 -0.41 -8.08
CA GLN A 809 -16.11 0.06 -9.47
C GLN A 809 -14.70 0.33 -10.00
N ARG A 810 -13.72 -0.48 -9.60
CA ARG A 810 -12.35 -0.44 -10.12
C ARG A 810 -12.13 -1.68 -10.96
N CYS A 811 -11.45 -1.54 -12.10
CA CYS A 811 -11.04 -2.70 -12.90
C CYS A 811 -10.12 -3.63 -12.10
N SER A 812 -9.36 -3.09 -11.15
CA SER A 812 -8.49 -3.82 -10.20
C SER A 812 -9.19 -4.33 -8.93
N ALA A 813 -10.49 -4.11 -8.76
CA ALA A 813 -11.16 -4.52 -7.53
C ALA A 813 -11.14 -6.05 -7.35
N LEU A 814 -10.98 -6.50 -6.11
CA LEU A 814 -11.03 -7.91 -5.74
C LEU A 814 -12.42 -8.48 -6.01
N ARG A 815 -12.46 -9.54 -6.83
CA ARG A 815 -13.70 -10.24 -7.20
C ARG A 815 -13.81 -11.58 -6.50
N VAL A 816 -12.70 -12.34 -6.39
CA VAL A 816 -12.69 -13.69 -5.80
C VAL A 816 -11.58 -13.81 -4.77
N LEU A 817 -11.96 -14.01 -3.51
CA LEU A 817 -11.06 -14.32 -2.42
C LEU A 817 -11.00 -15.84 -2.23
N TYR A 818 -9.79 -16.38 -2.29
CA TYR A 818 -9.47 -17.75 -1.90
C TYR A 818 -8.88 -17.74 -0.50
N LEU A 819 -9.58 -18.34 0.46
CA LEU A 819 -9.12 -18.50 1.84
C LEU A 819 -8.71 -19.94 2.11
N GLN A 820 -7.54 -20.16 2.70
CA GLN A 820 -7.18 -21.49 3.15
C GLN A 820 -8.19 -21.98 4.20
N GLU A 821 -8.64 -23.22 4.07
CA GLU A 821 -9.72 -23.79 4.90
C GLU A 821 -9.47 -23.66 6.40
N ASP A 822 -8.22 -23.85 6.83
CA ASP A 822 -7.84 -23.86 8.25
C ASP A 822 -8.08 -22.54 8.99
N ILE A 823 -8.16 -21.42 8.27
CA ILE A 823 -8.36 -20.08 8.85
C ILE A 823 -9.72 -19.45 8.47
N ALA A 824 -10.49 -20.08 7.57
CA ALA A 824 -11.61 -19.43 6.91
C ALA A 824 -12.70 -18.92 7.87
N GLU A 825 -13.11 -19.70 8.87
CA GLU A 825 -14.20 -19.33 9.78
C GLU A 825 -13.88 -18.10 10.66
N PRO A 826 -12.81 -18.09 11.48
CA PRO A 826 -12.46 -16.91 12.28
C PRO A 826 -12.11 -15.71 11.40
N PHE A 827 -11.52 -15.93 10.22
CA PHE A 827 -11.21 -14.87 9.26
C PHE A 827 -12.48 -14.21 8.73
N LEU A 828 -13.48 -15.00 8.30
CA LEU A 828 -14.75 -14.47 7.81
C LEU A 828 -15.52 -13.74 8.90
N ALA A 829 -15.46 -14.20 10.15
CA ALA A 829 -16.06 -13.48 11.27
C ALA A 829 -15.45 -12.07 11.46
N MET A 830 -14.11 -11.96 11.36
CA MET A 830 -13.41 -10.67 11.40
C MET A 830 -13.76 -9.81 10.19
N LEU A 831 -13.76 -10.38 8.98
CA LEU A 831 -14.14 -9.68 7.75
C LEU A 831 -15.56 -9.10 7.84
N PHE A 832 -16.54 -9.89 8.28
CA PHE A 832 -17.93 -9.44 8.40
C PHE A 832 -18.11 -8.37 9.47
N GLY A 833 -17.39 -8.48 10.59
CA GLY A 833 -17.39 -7.42 11.60
C GLY A 833 -16.76 -6.13 11.09
N ALA A 834 -15.67 -6.21 10.31
CA ALA A 834 -15.05 -5.03 9.70
C ALA A 834 -15.97 -4.39 8.64
N MET A 835 -16.72 -5.21 7.89
CA MET A 835 -17.75 -4.70 6.98
C MET A 835 -18.83 -3.92 7.73
N ASP A 836 -19.27 -4.38 8.90
CA ASP A 836 -20.32 -3.70 9.69
C ASP A 836 -19.92 -2.29 10.15
N GLU A 837 -18.62 -1.97 10.13
CA GLU A 837 -18.10 -0.65 10.48
C GLU A 837 -18.05 0.34 9.31
N LEU A 838 -18.38 -0.08 8.07
CA LEU A 838 -18.32 0.78 6.89
C LEU A 838 -19.60 1.62 6.70
N ALA A 839 -19.42 2.90 6.38
CA ALA A 839 -20.50 3.81 6.06
C ALA A 839 -20.79 3.85 4.55
N VAL A 840 -21.94 3.30 4.15
CA VAL A 840 -22.51 3.45 2.80
C VAL A 840 -23.43 4.68 2.79
N ALA A 841 -23.00 5.78 2.19
CA ALA A 841 -23.69 7.07 2.30
C ALA A 841 -23.34 8.05 1.16
N ASP A 842 -23.85 9.29 1.27
CA ASP A 842 -23.50 10.39 0.35
C ASP A 842 -21.97 10.63 0.37
N PRO A 843 -21.27 10.53 -0.77
CA PRO A 843 -19.82 10.69 -0.86
C PRO A 843 -19.33 12.12 -0.59
N TRP A 844 -20.23 13.11 -0.43
CA TRP A 844 -19.87 14.45 0.01
C TRP A 844 -19.32 14.48 1.44
N ALA A 845 -19.81 13.61 2.32
CA ALA A 845 -19.33 13.53 3.70
C ALA A 845 -17.96 12.83 3.77
N LEU A 846 -17.07 13.34 4.62
CA LEU A 846 -15.74 12.74 4.83
C LEU A 846 -15.83 11.36 5.51
N SER A 847 -16.85 11.14 6.34
CA SER A 847 -17.09 9.89 7.06
C SER A 847 -17.65 8.76 6.19
N THR A 848 -17.87 8.99 4.89
CA THR A 848 -18.41 8.00 3.97
C THR A 848 -17.28 7.14 3.41
N ASP A 849 -17.41 5.81 3.55
CA ASP A 849 -16.44 4.84 3.03
C ASP A 849 -16.80 4.34 1.64
N ILE A 850 -18.11 4.25 1.35
CA ILE A 850 -18.62 3.67 0.10
C ILE A 850 -19.73 4.57 -0.46
N GLY A 851 -19.49 5.10 -1.66
CA GLY A 851 -20.46 5.88 -2.44
C GLY A 851 -21.44 5.02 -3.24
N PRO A 852 -22.24 5.63 -4.12
CA PRO A 852 -23.19 4.92 -4.99
C PRO A 852 -22.47 4.21 -6.16
N VAL A 853 -23.18 3.31 -6.84
CA VAL A 853 -22.80 2.90 -8.20
C VAL A 853 -23.25 3.95 -9.22
N ILE A 854 -22.62 3.97 -10.39
CA ILE A 854 -22.69 5.11 -11.33
C ILE A 854 -24.09 5.44 -11.84
N ASP A 855 -24.95 4.44 -12.06
CA ASP A 855 -26.30 4.65 -12.60
C ASP A 855 -27.28 3.56 -12.17
N ALA A 856 -28.55 3.75 -12.55
CA ALA A 856 -29.62 2.80 -12.25
C ALA A 856 -29.44 1.44 -12.93
N LYS A 857 -28.84 1.40 -14.13
CA LYS A 857 -28.62 0.15 -14.86
C LYS A 857 -27.60 -0.73 -14.14
N ALA A 858 -26.50 -0.14 -13.68
CA ALA A 858 -25.50 -0.81 -12.86
C ALA A 858 -26.14 -1.32 -11.55
N ARG A 859 -26.89 -0.45 -10.85
CA ARG A 859 -27.60 -0.83 -9.62
C ARG A 859 -28.50 -2.04 -9.84
N ASP A 860 -29.31 -2.00 -10.88
CA ASP A 860 -30.32 -3.03 -11.15
C ASP A 860 -29.67 -4.36 -11.56
N ASP A 861 -28.61 -4.34 -12.40
CA ASP A 861 -27.86 -5.55 -12.78
C ASP A 861 -27.22 -6.22 -11.55
N ILE A 862 -26.51 -5.44 -10.73
CA ILE A 862 -25.81 -5.97 -9.56
C ILE A 862 -26.82 -6.44 -8.51
N SER A 863 -27.90 -5.69 -8.28
CA SER A 863 -28.95 -6.08 -7.34
C SER A 863 -29.65 -7.37 -7.77
N ALA A 864 -29.90 -7.55 -9.07
CA ALA A 864 -30.45 -8.79 -9.60
C ALA A 864 -29.48 -9.98 -9.37
N TYR A 865 -28.18 -9.77 -9.57
CA TYR A 865 -27.15 -10.77 -9.30
C TYR A 865 -27.12 -11.18 -7.82
N LEU A 866 -27.14 -10.21 -6.90
CA LEU A 866 -27.20 -10.47 -5.45
C LEU A 866 -28.47 -11.22 -5.04
N ASN A 867 -29.63 -10.80 -5.55
CA ASN A 867 -30.91 -11.46 -5.25
C ASN A 867 -30.95 -12.90 -5.79
N ALA A 868 -30.27 -13.19 -6.90
CA ALA A 868 -30.14 -14.56 -7.41
C ALA A 868 -29.24 -15.42 -6.50
N ALA A 869 -28.12 -14.88 -6.03
CA ALA A 869 -27.24 -15.56 -5.07
C ALA A 869 -27.93 -15.83 -3.73
N GLU A 870 -28.74 -14.89 -3.25
CA GLU A 870 -29.55 -15.05 -2.04
C GLU A 870 -30.59 -16.17 -2.20
N LYS A 871 -31.34 -16.19 -3.31
CA LYS A 871 -32.28 -17.28 -3.63
C LYS A 871 -31.61 -18.64 -3.75
N ALA A 872 -30.35 -18.67 -4.18
CA ALA A 872 -29.54 -19.89 -4.27
C ALA A 872 -28.90 -20.29 -2.93
N GLY A 873 -29.12 -19.55 -1.83
CA GLY A 873 -28.53 -19.83 -0.53
C GLY A 873 -27.02 -19.58 -0.45
N LYS A 874 -26.46 -18.81 -1.40
CA LYS A 874 -25.02 -18.52 -1.50
C LYS A 874 -24.61 -17.21 -0.82
N LEU A 875 -25.55 -16.31 -0.52
CA LEU A 875 -25.25 -15.02 0.11
C LEU A 875 -24.80 -15.22 1.58
N LEU A 876 -23.60 -14.75 1.91
CA LEU A 876 -23.02 -14.85 3.26
C LEU A 876 -23.22 -13.57 4.08
N LYS A 877 -23.12 -12.41 3.43
CA LYS A 877 -23.25 -11.10 4.08
C LYS A 877 -23.85 -10.09 3.12
N ARG A 878 -24.69 -9.20 3.66
CA ARG A 878 -25.27 -8.03 2.99
C ARG A 878 -25.37 -6.90 4.02
N MET A 879 -25.07 -5.68 3.61
CA MET A 879 -25.10 -4.48 4.44
C MET A 879 -26.37 -3.65 4.18
N ALA A 880 -26.68 -2.76 5.11
CA ALA A 880 -27.71 -1.74 4.90
C ALA A 880 -27.23 -0.69 3.88
N ILE A 881 -28.17 -0.13 3.12
CA ILE A 881 -27.90 0.93 2.13
C ILE A 881 -28.94 2.06 2.25
N PRO A 882 -28.60 3.27 1.81
CA PRO A 882 -29.57 4.37 1.69
C PRO A 882 -30.74 4.02 0.76
N GLU A 883 -31.93 4.55 1.06
CA GLU A 883 -33.15 4.35 0.24
C GLU A 883 -33.13 5.14 -1.08
N ALA A 884 -32.47 6.30 -1.10
CA ALA A 884 -32.38 7.19 -2.25
C ALA A 884 -31.00 7.13 -2.91
N GLY A 885 -30.95 7.36 -4.22
CA GLY A 885 -29.75 7.24 -5.04
C GLY A 885 -29.56 5.85 -5.64
N THR A 886 -28.43 5.65 -6.30
CA THR A 886 -28.07 4.39 -6.97
C THR A 886 -27.08 3.60 -6.11
N PHE A 887 -27.45 3.28 -4.87
CA PHE A 887 -26.60 2.47 -3.98
C PHE A 887 -26.82 0.97 -4.17
N VAL A 888 -25.76 0.20 -3.99
CA VAL A 888 -25.77 -1.26 -3.95
C VAL A 888 -25.09 -1.71 -2.67
N SER A 889 -25.65 -2.72 -2.01
CA SER A 889 -25.08 -3.27 -0.79
C SER A 889 -23.71 -3.91 -1.07
N PRO A 890 -22.66 -3.54 -0.31
CA PRO A 890 -21.52 -4.42 -0.14
C PRO A 890 -21.98 -5.80 0.30
N ALA A 891 -21.51 -6.84 -0.39
CA ALA A 891 -22.00 -8.19 -0.20
C ALA A 891 -20.90 -9.23 -0.39
N VAL A 892 -21.08 -10.36 0.31
CA VAL A 892 -20.19 -11.53 0.21
C VAL A 892 -20.99 -12.74 -0.22
N ILE A 893 -20.53 -13.45 -1.26
CA ILE A 893 -21.17 -14.63 -1.84
C ILE A 893 -20.22 -15.82 -1.73
N ARG A 894 -20.72 -16.97 -1.28
CA ARG A 894 -20.00 -18.24 -1.32
C ARG A 894 -19.99 -18.81 -2.74
N VAL A 895 -18.81 -19.19 -3.20
CA VAL A 895 -18.61 -19.92 -4.46
C VAL A 895 -17.72 -21.13 -4.23
N SER A 896 -17.76 -22.08 -5.16
CA SER A 896 -16.91 -23.27 -5.15
C SER A 896 -15.47 -22.95 -5.57
N GLY A 897 -15.33 -21.94 -6.42
CA GLY A 897 -14.11 -21.50 -7.08
C GLY A 897 -14.43 -20.37 -8.05
N ILE A 898 -13.41 -19.82 -8.71
CA ILE A 898 -13.52 -18.73 -9.68
C ILE A 898 -14.37 -19.13 -10.90
N GLU A 899 -14.49 -20.43 -11.20
CA GLU A 899 -15.27 -20.98 -12.31
C GLU A 899 -16.77 -20.73 -12.16
N ASP A 900 -17.26 -20.52 -10.93
CA ASP A 900 -18.65 -20.12 -10.67
C ASP A 900 -18.92 -18.66 -11.10
N VAL A 901 -17.87 -17.86 -11.31
CA VAL A 901 -17.95 -16.44 -11.68
C VAL A 901 -17.76 -16.29 -13.18
N GLN A 902 -18.85 -16.46 -13.94
CA GLN A 902 -18.81 -16.50 -15.41
C GLN A 902 -18.54 -15.14 -16.08
N ARG A 903 -18.71 -14.03 -15.37
CA ARG A 903 -18.51 -12.68 -15.87
C ARG A 903 -18.04 -11.75 -14.78
N GLU A 904 -17.44 -10.63 -15.16
CA GLU A 904 -17.19 -9.52 -14.25
C GLU A 904 -18.51 -8.93 -13.72
N VAL A 905 -18.59 -8.80 -12.39
CA VAL A 905 -19.66 -8.07 -11.69
C VAL A 905 -19.06 -6.77 -11.17
N PHE A 906 -19.32 -5.67 -11.87
CA PHE A 906 -18.66 -4.38 -11.63
C PHE A 906 -19.30 -3.58 -10.49
N GLY A 907 -19.24 -4.12 -9.28
CA GLY A 907 -19.85 -3.55 -8.07
C GLY A 907 -19.22 -4.07 -6.78
N PRO A 908 -19.79 -3.73 -5.60
CA PRO A 908 -19.21 -4.06 -4.30
C PRO A 908 -19.56 -5.50 -3.89
N VAL A 909 -19.16 -6.48 -4.72
CA VAL A 909 -19.50 -7.90 -4.55
C VAL A 909 -18.22 -8.72 -4.46
N LEU A 910 -18.00 -9.33 -3.29
CA LEU A 910 -16.88 -10.23 -3.03
C LEU A 910 -17.36 -11.68 -3.09
N HIS A 911 -16.72 -12.51 -3.90
CA HIS A 911 -16.94 -13.95 -3.90
C HIS A 911 -15.87 -14.61 -3.03
N VAL A 912 -16.24 -15.61 -2.24
CA VAL A 912 -15.32 -16.35 -1.37
C VAL A 912 -15.37 -17.84 -1.71
N ALA A 913 -14.21 -18.38 -2.03
CA ALA A 913 -13.92 -19.81 -2.12
C ALA A 913 -12.92 -20.21 -1.02
N THR A 914 -12.91 -21.49 -0.67
CA THR A 914 -11.89 -22.07 0.20
C THR A 914 -11.03 -23.08 -0.56
N PHE A 915 -9.82 -23.32 -0.09
CA PHE A 915 -8.89 -24.30 -0.66
C PHE A 915 -8.08 -25.02 0.42
N GLY A 916 -7.74 -26.29 0.20
CA GLY A 916 -6.79 -27.02 1.04
C GLY A 916 -5.35 -26.55 0.83
N ALA A 917 -4.48 -26.65 1.84
CA ALA A 917 -3.10 -26.15 1.77
C ALA A 917 -2.29 -26.67 0.56
N ASN A 918 -2.57 -27.90 0.11
CA ASN A 918 -1.93 -28.55 -1.03
C ASN A 918 -2.61 -28.28 -2.40
N GLU A 919 -3.69 -27.49 -2.43
CA GLU A 919 -4.47 -27.19 -3.64
C GLU A 919 -4.10 -25.85 -4.29
N ILE A 920 -3.11 -25.13 -3.73
CA ILE A 920 -2.76 -23.77 -4.18
C ILE A 920 -2.41 -23.69 -5.67
N ASP A 921 -1.69 -24.68 -6.22
CA ASP A 921 -1.37 -24.75 -7.65
C ASP A 921 -2.61 -24.99 -8.52
N THR A 922 -3.60 -25.72 -7.99
CA THR A 922 -4.90 -25.92 -8.66
C THR A 922 -5.67 -24.61 -8.71
N VAL A 923 -5.65 -23.84 -7.61
CA VAL A 923 -6.25 -22.49 -7.55
C VAL A 923 -5.60 -21.56 -8.57
N VAL A 924 -4.26 -21.51 -8.64
CA VAL A 924 -3.53 -20.70 -9.62
C VAL A 924 -3.91 -21.10 -11.06
N SER A 925 -3.99 -22.40 -11.32
CA SER A 925 -4.41 -22.92 -12.63
C SER A 925 -5.84 -22.51 -13.00
N ALA A 926 -6.76 -22.56 -12.04
CA ALA A 926 -8.15 -22.13 -12.23
C ALA A 926 -8.26 -20.63 -12.51
N ILE A 927 -7.47 -19.80 -11.82
CA ILE A 927 -7.42 -18.35 -12.06
C ILE A 927 -6.92 -18.06 -13.48
N ASN A 928 -5.82 -18.68 -13.89
CA ASN A 928 -5.27 -18.52 -15.24
C ASN A 928 -6.26 -19.00 -16.33
N ALA A 929 -7.04 -20.05 -16.06
CA ALA A 929 -8.01 -20.61 -17.00
C ALA A 929 -9.18 -19.67 -17.31
N THR A 930 -9.42 -18.63 -16.49
CA THR A 930 -10.44 -17.60 -16.79
C THR A 930 -10.13 -16.80 -18.06
N GLY A 931 -8.86 -16.78 -18.48
CA GLY A 931 -8.36 -15.98 -19.60
C GLY A 931 -8.23 -14.47 -19.29
N TYR A 932 -8.66 -14.01 -18.12
CA TYR A 932 -8.35 -12.67 -17.61
C TYR A 932 -6.98 -12.68 -16.91
N GLY A 933 -6.40 -11.50 -16.74
CA GLY A 933 -5.06 -11.35 -16.17
C GLY A 933 -4.73 -9.90 -15.82
N LEU A 934 -5.59 -9.21 -15.06
CA LEU A 934 -5.40 -7.80 -14.70
C LEU A 934 -4.65 -7.65 -13.37
N THR A 935 -5.32 -7.86 -12.24
CA THR A 935 -4.68 -7.83 -10.91
C THR A 935 -4.81 -9.15 -10.17
N PHE A 936 -3.77 -9.48 -9.40
CA PHE A 936 -3.74 -10.62 -8.48
C PHE A 936 -3.15 -10.20 -7.13
N GLY A 937 -3.78 -10.62 -6.04
CA GLY A 937 -3.34 -10.36 -4.68
C GLY A 937 -2.89 -11.64 -3.97
N MET A 938 -1.95 -11.53 -3.05
CA MET A 938 -1.60 -12.63 -2.17
C MET A 938 -1.18 -12.15 -0.79
N HIS A 939 -1.64 -12.82 0.25
CA HIS A 939 -1.12 -12.68 1.60
C HIS A 939 -0.47 -13.98 2.06
N THR A 940 0.84 -13.92 2.29
CA THR A 940 1.68 -15.02 2.78
C THR A 940 2.99 -14.46 3.36
N ARG A 941 3.61 -15.21 4.29
CA ARG A 941 4.93 -14.93 4.87
C ARG A 941 6.02 -15.87 4.33
N ILE A 942 5.68 -16.74 3.38
CA ILE A 942 6.59 -17.70 2.74
C ILE A 942 7.11 -17.07 1.44
N ASP A 943 8.40 -16.78 1.36
CA ASP A 943 8.98 -16.02 0.24
C ASP A 943 9.08 -16.88 -1.03
N ASP A 944 9.44 -18.16 -0.88
CA ASP A 944 9.44 -19.15 -1.97
C ASP A 944 8.06 -19.28 -2.63
N ARG A 945 7.00 -19.21 -1.82
CA ARG A 945 5.61 -19.23 -2.30
C ARG A 945 5.28 -17.96 -3.08
N VAL A 946 5.81 -16.80 -2.65
CA VAL A 946 5.69 -15.54 -3.39
C VAL A 946 6.31 -15.69 -4.78
N GLU A 947 7.54 -16.19 -4.86
CA GLU A 947 8.25 -16.35 -6.13
C GLU A 947 7.59 -17.40 -7.04
N GLN A 948 7.19 -18.55 -6.49
CA GLN A 948 6.49 -19.62 -7.22
C GLN A 948 5.20 -19.09 -7.86
N ILE A 949 4.33 -18.47 -7.06
CA ILE A 949 3.02 -18.04 -7.54
C ILE A 949 3.15 -16.82 -8.46
N ALA A 950 4.01 -15.85 -8.15
CA ALA A 950 4.23 -14.70 -9.03
C ALA A 950 4.81 -15.12 -10.40
N SER A 951 5.54 -16.23 -10.47
CA SER A 951 6.05 -16.78 -11.72
C SER A 951 5.00 -17.59 -12.50
N ALA A 952 4.08 -18.26 -11.81
CA ALA A 952 3.05 -19.12 -12.41
C ALA A 952 1.75 -18.38 -12.78
N ILE A 953 1.41 -17.31 -12.06
CA ILE A 953 0.17 -16.56 -12.30
C ILE A 953 0.27 -15.71 -13.57
N HIS A 954 -0.80 -15.70 -14.36
CA HIS A 954 -0.93 -14.94 -15.60
C HIS A 954 -1.70 -13.65 -15.33
N ALA A 955 -1.04 -12.71 -14.65
CA ALA A 955 -1.62 -11.41 -14.32
C ALA A 955 -0.62 -10.28 -14.55
N GLY A 956 -1.09 -9.17 -15.10
CA GLY A 956 -0.25 -8.01 -15.37
C GLY A 956 0.26 -7.33 -14.10
N ASN A 957 -0.53 -7.27 -13.03
CA ASN A 957 -0.18 -6.61 -11.78
C ASN A 957 -0.39 -7.53 -10.58
N ILE A 958 0.69 -7.88 -9.89
CA ILE A 958 0.71 -8.78 -8.73
C ILE A 958 1.04 -7.97 -7.48
N TYR A 959 0.28 -8.18 -6.40
CA TYR A 959 0.39 -7.45 -5.15
C TYR A 959 0.52 -8.43 -3.97
N VAL A 960 1.56 -8.26 -3.16
CA VAL A 960 1.90 -9.19 -2.07
C VAL A 960 1.87 -8.45 -0.73
N ASN A 961 1.09 -8.99 0.20
CA ASN A 961 0.88 -8.46 1.56
C ASN A 961 0.39 -7.00 1.60
N ARG A 962 -0.45 -6.63 0.63
CA ARG A 962 -1.09 -5.32 0.51
C ARG A 962 -2.37 -5.44 -0.30
N ASN A 963 -3.19 -4.39 -0.29
CA ASN A 963 -4.29 -4.27 -1.24
C ASN A 963 -3.80 -4.25 -2.70
N GLN A 964 -4.70 -4.63 -3.62
CA GLN A 964 -4.39 -4.77 -5.04
C GLN A 964 -4.94 -3.63 -5.93
N ILE A 965 -5.19 -2.47 -5.34
CA ILE A 965 -5.72 -1.30 -6.05
C ILE A 965 -4.78 -0.09 -5.93
N GLY A 966 -5.04 0.97 -6.70
CA GLY A 966 -4.29 2.23 -6.58
C GLY A 966 -2.85 2.15 -7.09
N ALA A 967 -2.64 1.53 -8.25
CA ALA A 967 -1.35 1.49 -8.92
C ALA A 967 -0.80 2.91 -9.17
N ILE A 968 0.46 3.14 -8.83
CA ILE A 968 1.13 4.44 -8.93
C ILE A 968 1.87 4.52 -10.27
N VAL A 969 1.57 5.52 -11.08
CA VAL A 969 2.18 5.76 -12.40
C VAL A 969 3.72 5.83 -12.30
N GLY A 970 4.42 5.08 -13.15
CA GLY A 970 5.88 4.99 -13.15
C GLY A 970 6.50 4.15 -12.03
N SER A 971 5.69 3.67 -11.07
CA SER A 971 6.12 2.78 -9.99
C SER A 971 5.53 1.37 -10.20
N GLN A 972 4.21 1.29 -10.38
CA GLN A 972 3.50 0.07 -10.74
C GLN A 972 2.75 0.26 -12.06
N PRO A 973 3.44 0.24 -13.22
CA PRO A 973 2.80 0.27 -14.53
C PRO A 973 1.58 -0.66 -14.59
N PHE A 974 0.45 -0.14 -15.04
CA PHE A 974 -0.85 -0.79 -14.89
C PHE A 974 -1.42 -1.25 -16.23
N GLY A 975 -1.86 -2.50 -16.27
CA GLY A 975 -2.48 -3.10 -17.46
C GLY A 975 -2.41 -4.61 -17.40
N GLY A 976 -3.32 -5.30 -18.10
CA GLY A 976 -3.46 -6.75 -18.02
C GLY A 976 -2.89 -7.51 -19.21
N GLU A 977 -3.07 -8.82 -19.17
CA GLU A 977 -2.86 -9.74 -20.30
C GLU A 977 -4.14 -10.52 -20.63
N GLY A 978 -4.18 -11.20 -21.78
CA GLY A 978 -5.34 -11.98 -22.21
C GLY A 978 -6.59 -11.10 -22.43
N LEU A 979 -7.72 -11.48 -21.81
CA LEU A 979 -9.00 -10.77 -21.88
C LEU A 979 -8.99 -9.41 -21.17
N SER A 980 -7.95 -9.13 -20.37
CA SER A 980 -7.80 -7.91 -19.59
C SER A 980 -7.08 -6.77 -20.31
N GLY A 981 -6.45 -7.06 -21.46
CA GLY A 981 -5.98 -5.99 -22.32
C GLY A 981 -4.97 -6.42 -23.37
N THR A 982 -4.70 -5.51 -24.30
CA THR A 982 -3.67 -5.69 -25.32
C THR A 982 -2.27 -5.32 -24.81
N GLY A 983 -2.22 -4.45 -23.79
CA GLY A 983 -1.07 -3.63 -23.47
C GLY A 983 -0.76 -2.61 -24.59
N PRO A 984 0.35 -1.86 -24.47
CA PRO A 984 1.27 -1.83 -23.33
C PRO A 984 0.65 -1.20 -22.07
N LYS A 985 1.29 -1.37 -20.91
CA LYS A 985 0.81 -0.86 -19.63
C LYS A 985 0.78 0.67 -19.58
N ALA A 986 -0.34 1.24 -19.13
CA ALA A 986 -0.42 2.65 -18.80
C ALA A 986 0.56 2.97 -17.64
N GLY A 987 1.17 4.15 -17.70
CA GLY A 987 2.19 4.60 -16.75
C GLY A 987 3.48 3.77 -16.77
N GLY A 988 3.68 2.99 -17.83
CA GLY A 988 4.88 2.18 -18.05
C GLY A 988 5.76 2.68 -19.21
N PRO A 989 7.01 2.18 -19.27
CA PRO A 989 8.00 2.64 -20.24
C PRO A 989 7.63 2.27 -21.68
N HIS A 990 6.79 1.25 -21.90
CA HIS A 990 6.41 0.79 -23.24
C HIS A 990 5.14 1.46 -23.79
N TYR A 991 4.48 2.31 -23.01
CA TYR A 991 3.23 2.95 -23.43
C TYR A 991 3.43 3.95 -24.58
N LEU A 992 4.31 4.93 -24.37
CA LEU A 992 4.51 6.05 -25.29
C LEU A 992 4.95 5.61 -26.70
N PRO A 993 5.87 4.62 -26.87
CA PRO A 993 6.23 4.10 -28.19
C PRO A 993 5.04 3.62 -29.04
N ARG A 994 3.95 3.17 -28.42
CA ARG A 994 2.75 2.72 -29.14
C ARG A 994 1.96 3.86 -29.79
N PHE A 995 2.19 5.10 -29.36
CA PHE A 995 1.64 6.33 -29.94
C PHE A 995 2.54 6.96 -31.00
N GLN A 996 3.71 6.36 -31.27
CA GLN A 996 4.68 6.82 -32.25
C GLN A 996 4.54 6.02 -33.55
N MET A 997 4.81 6.68 -34.69
CA MET A 997 4.84 6.04 -35.99
C MET A 997 5.94 4.98 -36.02
N GLN A 998 5.56 3.76 -36.37
CA GLN A 998 6.49 2.65 -36.50
C GLN A 998 7.02 2.58 -37.93
N PRO A 999 8.33 2.34 -38.15
CA PRO A 999 8.88 2.22 -39.50
C PRO A 999 8.17 1.12 -40.30
N SER A 1000 7.65 1.47 -41.48
CA SER A 1000 7.01 0.52 -42.39
C SER A 1000 8.03 -0.30 -43.19
N VAL A 1001 7.64 -1.51 -43.56
CA VAL A 1001 8.35 -2.41 -44.48
C VAL A 1001 7.85 -2.24 -45.92
N LYS A 1002 8.53 -2.84 -46.90
CA LYS A 1002 8.05 -2.83 -48.29
C LYS A 1002 6.84 -3.76 -48.43
N ASN A 1003 5.76 -3.22 -48.99
CA ASN A 1003 4.49 -3.91 -49.19
C ASN A 1003 4.52 -4.79 -50.46
N ASP A 1004 5.35 -5.82 -50.48
CA ASP A 1004 5.42 -6.74 -51.61
C ASP A 1004 4.20 -7.70 -51.61
N PRO A 1005 3.64 -8.05 -52.79
CA PRO A 1005 2.55 -9.00 -52.88
C PRO A 1005 3.03 -10.41 -52.55
N VAL A 1006 2.20 -11.19 -51.85
CA VAL A 1006 2.51 -12.59 -51.54
C VAL A 1006 2.14 -13.47 -52.73
N THR A 1007 3.08 -14.28 -53.23
CA THR A 1007 2.83 -15.24 -54.31
C THR A 1007 3.34 -16.62 -53.94
N GLY A 1008 2.49 -17.64 -54.02
CA GLY A 1008 2.88 -19.02 -53.75
C GLY A 1008 1.69 -19.98 -53.76
N ARG A 1009 1.97 -21.27 -53.54
CA ARG A 1009 0.91 -22.28 -53.35
C ARG A 1009 0.21 -22.09 -52.00
N PRO A 1010 -1.08 -22.40 -51.85
CA PRO A 1010 -1.74 -22.39 -50.55
C PRO A 1010 -1.06 -23.34 -49.55
N ALA A 1011 -0.90 -22.90 -48.31
CA ALA A 1011 -0.53 -23.77 -47.19
C ALA A 1011 -1.77 -24.56 -46.74
N GLU A 1012 -1.60 -25.84 -46.40
CA GLU A 1012 -2.72 -26.69 -45.97
C GLU A 1012 -3.05 -26.45 -44.49
N HIS A 1013 -4.28 -26.02 -44.18
CA HIS A 1013 -4.75 -25.76 -42.81
C HIS A 1013 -4.39 -26.86 -41.79
N PRO A 1014 -4.66 -28.17 -42.03
CA PRO A 1014 -4.32 -29.22 -41.07
C PRO A 1014 -2.81 -29.33 -40.78
N THR A 1015 -1.99 -29.04 -41.78
CA THR A 1015 -0.53 -29.02 -41.65
C THR A 1015 -0.07 -27.85 -40.79
N VAL A 1016 -0.68 -26.67 -40.95
CA VAL A 1016 -0.39 -25.50 -40.12
C VAL A 1016 -0.80 -25.76 -38.67
N GLN A 1017 -2.01 -26.27 -38.41
CA GLN A 1017 -2.46 -26.58 -37.05
C GLN A 1017 -1.54 -27.60 -36.36
N GLN A 1018 -1.21 -28.71 -37.05
CA GLN A 1018 -0.30 -29.72 -36.50
C GLN A 1018 1.06 -29.12 -36.12
N ARG A 1019 1.54 -28.11 -36.86
CA ARG A 1019 2.81 -27.43 -36.56
C ARG A 1019 2.68 -26.48 -35.38
N LEU A 1020 1.57 -25.72 -35.29
CA LEU A 1020 1.28 -24.86 -34.13
C LEU A 1020 1.27 -25.67 -32.83
N ASP A 1021 0.56 -26.80 -32.81
CA ASP A 1021 0.47 -27.67 -31.62
C ASP A 1021 1.84 -28.18 -31.16
N ARG A 1022 2.76 -28.40 -32.11
CA ARG A 1022 4.12 -28.89 -31.83
C ARG A 1022 5.04 -27.81 -31.26
N VAL A 1023 5.03 -26.61 -31.84
CA VAL A 1023 6.02 -25.56 -31.49
C VAL A 1023 5.67 -24.78 -30.22
N ARG A 1024 4.45 -24.95 -29.68
CA ARG A 1024 4.00 -24.25 -28.46
C ARG A 1024 4.88 -24.48 -27.23
N GLY A 1025 5.54 -25.65 -27.14
CA GLY A 1025 6.46 -25.98 -26.05
C GLY A 1025 7.84 -25.31 -26.13
N GLU A 1026 8.10 -24.46 -27.14
CA GLU A 1026 9.40 -23.82 -27.37
C GLU A 1026 9.50 -22.39 -26.79
N ILE A 1027 8.50 -21.93 -26.03
CA ILE A 1027 8.55 -20.63 -25.33
C ILE A 1027 9.65 -20.69 -24.25
N THR A 1028 10.45 -19.63 -24.16
CA THR A 1028 11.58 -19.54 -23.20
C THR A 1028 11.63 -18.18 -22.52
N ASP A 1029 12.35 -18.07 -21.41
CA ASP A 1029 12.59 -16.78 -20.73
C ASP A 1029 13.69 -15.92 -21.40
N ARG A 1030 14.09 -16.23 -22.64
CA ARG A 1030 15.12 -15.47 -23.34
C ARG A 1030 14.64 -14.04 -23.60
N GLY A 1031 15.50 -13.05 -23.34
CA GLY A 1031 15.17 -11.65 -23.60
C GLY A 1031 14.25 -11.01 -22.54
N ARG A 1032 13.91 -11.75 -21.47
CA ARG A 1032 13.28 -11.19 -20.28
C ARG A 1032 14.14 -10.08 -19.71
N GLU A 1033 13.53 -8.92 -19.55
CA GLU A 1033 14.09 -7.80 -18.83
C GLU A 1033 13.42 -7.73 -17.46
N THR A 1034 14.18 -7.34 -16.43
CA THR A 1034 13.63 -7.09 -15.10
C THR A 1034 14.32 -5.86 -14.52
N ARG A 1035 13.52 -4.92 -14.02
CA ARG A 1035 13.98 -3.66 -13.45
C ARG A 1035 13.19 -3.36 -12.18
N ASP A 1036 13.88 -2.88 -11.17
CA ASP A 1036 13.23 -2.26 -10.01
C ASP A 1036 12.83 -0.82 -10.39
N LEU A 1037 11.58 -0.48 -10.09
CA LEU A 1037 11.00 0.83 -10.34
C LEU A 1037 10.99 1.65 -9.04
N PRO A 1038 11.15 2.98 -9.12
CA PRO A 1038 11.08 3.85 -7.96
C PRO A 1038 9.69 3.77 -7.31
N GLY A 1039 9.62 3.86 -5.99
CA GLY A 1039 8.36 3.84 -5.25
C GLY A 1039 8.56 4.28 -3.80
N PRO A 1040 7.49 4.33 -3.00
CA PRO A 1040 7.57 4.60 -1.57
C PRO A 1040 8.52 3.62 -0.88
N THR A 1041 9.22 4.10 0.14
CA THR A 1041 9.99 3.26 1.04
C THR A 1041 9.10 2.18 1.66
N GLY A 1042 9.63 0.97 1.83
CA GLY A 1042 8.86 -0.16 2.37
C GLY A 1042 8.01 -0.88 1.32
N GLU A 1043 8.33 -0.68 0.05
CA GLU A 1043 7.78 -1.42 -1.08
C GLU A 1043 8.90 -1.85 -2.02
N SER A 1044 8.81 -3.07 -2.54
CA SER A 1044 9.59 -3.52 -3.70
C SER A 1044 8.67 -3.48 -4.92
N ASN A 1045 9.11 -2.80 -5.99
CA ASN A 1045 8.34 -2.63 -7.23
C ASN A 1045 9.16 -3.15 -8.39
N ARG A 1046 8.87 -4.36 -8.83
CA ARG A 1046 9.63 -5.05 -9.87
C ARG A 1046 8.81 -5.16 -11.14
N TRP A 1047 9.26 -4.51 -12.20
CA TRP A 1047 8.69 -4.64 -13.54
C TRP A 1047 9.52 -5.61 -14.38
N SER A 1048 8.86 -6.43 -15.19
CA SER A 1048 9.52 -7.39 -16.06
C SER A 1048 8.78 -7.59 -17.38
N THR A 1049 9.54 -7.92 -18.42
CA THR A 1049 9.00 -8.32 -19.72
C THR A 1049 9.01 -9.84 -19.85
N HIS A 1050 7.97 -10.38 -20.48
CA HIS A 1050 7.82 -11.82 -20.72
C HIS A 1050 7.47 -12.06 -22.19
N PRO A 1051 7.83 -13.23 -22.76
CA PRO A 1051 7.36 -13.59 -24.09
C PRO A 1051 5.83 -13.63 -24.12
N ARG A 1052 5.23 -13.08 -25.17
CA ARG A 1052 3.76 -13.13 -25.36
C ARG A 1052 3.26 -14.55 -25.57
N GLY A 1053 4.07 -15.41 -26.21
CA GLY A 1053 3.73 -16.78 -26.50
C GLY A 1053 4.23 -17.21 -27.87
N LEU A 1054 3.35 -17.68 -28.74
CA LEU A 1054 3.67 -18.10 -30.10
C LEU A 1054 3.35 -17.02 -31.13
N VAL A 1055 4.31 -16.70 -32.00
CA VAL A 1055 4.18 -15.72 -33.08
C VAL A 1055 4.14 -16.41 -34.44
N LEU A 1056 3.06 -16.20 -35.19
CA LEU A 1056 2.91 -16.68 -36.55
C LEU A 1056 3.55 -15.68 -37.53
N CYS A 1057 4.58 -16.12 -38.25
CA CYS A 1057 5.39 -15.28 -39.14
C CYS A 1057 5.03 -15.55 -40.60
N LEU A 1058 4.33 -14.62 -41.25
CA LEU A 1058 3.66 -14.84 -42.55
C LEU A 1058 4.40 -14.24 -43.76
N GLY A 1059 5.62 -13.71 -43.58
CA GLY A 1059 6.38 -13.11 -44.68
C GLY A 1059 5.76 -11.81 -45.22
N PRO A 1060 6.15 -11.38 -46.42
CA PRO A 1060 5.65 -12.03 -47.63
C PRO A 1060 6.66 -12.95 -48.32
N SER A 1061 7.95 -12.74 -48.08
CA SER A 1061 9.03 -13.64 -48.54
C SER A 1061 9.52 -14.55 -47.41
N LEU A 1062 10.29 -15.59 -47.77
CA LEU A 1062 10.97 -16.43 -46.79
C LEU A 1062 11.95 -15.64 -45.91
N ASP A 1063 12.63 -14.64 -46.48
CA ASP A 1063 13.61 -13.85 -45.73
C ASP A 1063 12.91 -12.90 -44.75
N ASP A 1064 11.76 -12.36 -45.10
CA ASP A 1064 10.91 -11.59 -44.18
C ASP A 1064 10.39 -12.47 -43.05
N ALA A 1065 9.87 -13.66 -43.37
CA ALA A 1065 9.39 -14.61 -42.36
C ALA A 1065 10.52 -15.05 -41.41
N ARG A 1066 11.74 -15.24 -41.94
CA ARG A 1066 12.94 -15.53 -41.13
C ARG A 1066 13.30 -14.38 -40.21
N GLU A 1067 13.23 -13.14 -40.69
CA GLU A 1067 13.54 -11.97 -39.87
C GLU A 1067 12.47 -11.73 -38.80
N GLN A 1068 11.18 -11.87 -39.13
CA GLN A 1068 10.09 -11.88 -38.16
C GLN A 1068 10.34 -12.94 -37.08
N ALA A 1069 10.61 -14.18 -37.48
CA ALA A 1069 10.87 -15.27 -36.54
C ALA A 1069 12.13 -14.99 -35.69
N ARG A 1070 13.19 -14.43 -36.29
CA ARG A 1070 14.42 -14.05 -35.57
C ARG A 1070 14.14 -13.01 -34.48
N GLN A 1071 13.32 -11.99 -34.77
CA GLN A 1071 12.94 -10.97 -33.80
C GLN A 1071 12.09 -11.57 -32.67
N ALA A 1072 11.05 -12.35 -33.00
CA ALA A 1072 10.20 -12.99 -31.99
C ALA A 1072 10.96 -14.01 -31.10
N MET A 1073 11.84 -14.84 -31.68
CA MET A 1073 12.67 -15.77 -30.90
C MET A 1073 13.68 -15.05 -29.99
N ALA A 1074 14.10 -13.82 -30.34
CA ALA A 1074 14.98 -13.03 -29.49
C ALA A 1074 14.29 -12.57 -28.19
N THR A 1075 12.96 -12.49 -28.19
CA THR A 1075 12.13 -12.19 -27.01
C THR A 1075 11.63 -13.43 -26.28
N GLY A 1076 12.09 -14.62 -26.68
CA GLY A 1076 11.70 -15.89 -26.07
C GLY A 1076 10.39 -16.47 -26.60
N CYS A 1077 9.75 -15.84 -27.58
CA CYS A 1077 8.55 -16.40 -28.21
C CYS A 1077 8.86 -17.64 -29.05
N ALA A 1078 7.93 -18.59 -29.05
CA ALA A 1078 7.89 -19.64 -30.07
C ALA A 1078 7.48 -19.04 -31.41
N THR A 1079 7.91 -19.63 -32.52
CA THR A 1079 7.59 -19.11 -33.86
C THR A 1079 7.19 -20.21 -34.82
N LEU A 1080 6.21 -19.92 -35.67
CA LEU A 1080 5.89 -20.73 -36.84
C LEU A 1080 5.97 -19.84 -38.08
N MET A 1081 6.87 -20.18 -39.00
CA MET A 1081 6.96 -19.51 -40.29
C MET A 1081 6.02 -20.17 -41.30
N VAL A 1082 5.15 -19.40 -41.96
CA VAL A 1082 4.36 -19.87 -43.10
C VAL A 1082 4.66 -18.96 -44.28
N ALA A 1083 5.54 -19.42 -45.17
CA ALA A 1083 6.00 -18.64 -46.31
C ALA A 1083 6.42 -19.54 -47.49
N PRO A 1084 6.35 -19.05 -48.74
CA PRO A 1084 6.82 -19.80 -49.90
C PRO A 1084 8.31 -20.17 -49.80
N GLY A 1085 8.63 -21.46 -49.99
CA GLY A 1085 9.98 -22.01 -49.88
C GLY A 1085 10.44 -22.31 -48.45
N ALA A 1086 9.59 -22.12 -47.44
CA ALA A 1086 9.93 -22.41 -46.05
C ALA A 1086 10.09 -23.92 -45.81
N THR A 1087 11.20 -24.33 -45.20
CA THR A 1087 11.51 -25.73 -44.91
C THR A 1087 12.02 -25.86 -43.47
N GLY A 1088 11.70 -26.97 -42.81
CA GLY A 1088 12.14 -27.23 -41.43
C GLY A 1088 11.00 -27.66 -40.51
N ALA A 1089 11.34 -27.87 -39.23
CA ALA A 1089 10.39 -28.31 -38.22
C ALA A 1089 9.37 -27.21 -37.83
N ASN A 1090 9.80 -25.93 -37.85
CA ASN A 1090 9.02 -24.77 -37.41
C ASN A 1090 8.60 -23.92 -38.61
N SER A 1091 8.25 -24.59 -39.71
CA SER A 1091 7.98 -23.95 -40.98
C SER A 1091 6.97 -24.74 -41.81
N VAL A 1092 6.13 -24.03 -42.55
CA VAL A 1092 5.22 -24.59 -43.55
C VAL A 1092 5.44 -23.86 -44.88
N ASP A 1093 5.72 -24.62 -45.93
CA ASP A 1093 5.85 -24.09 -47.29
C ASP A 1093 4.46 -23.75 -47.84
N GLY A 1094 4.25 -22.48 -48.16
CA GLY A 1094 3.05 -21.99 -48.81
C GLY A 1094 2.63 -20.60 -48.32
N VAL A 1095 1.47 -20.18 -48.79
CA VAL A 1095 0.79 -18.93 -48.40
C VAL A 1095 -0.42 -19.31 -47.57
N LEU A 1096 -0.52 -18.80 -46.35
CA LEU A 1096 -1.69 -19.03 -45.51
C LEU A 1096 -2.90 -18.28 -46.06
N ASP A 1097 -4.04 -18.94 -46.20
CA ASP A 1097 -5.30 -18.24 -46.45
C ASP A 1097 -5.66 -17.46 -45.18
N PRO A 1098 -5.85 -16.13 -45.25
CA PRO A 1098 -6.25 -15.37 -44.07
C PRO A 1098 -7.49 -15.92 -43.38
N HIS A 1099 -8.43 -16.56 -44.10
CA HIS A 1099 -9.62 -17.17 -43.50
C HIS A 1099 -9.27 -18.27 -42.48
N ASP A 1100 -8.19 -19.02 -42.70
CA ASP A 1100 -7.74 -20.08 -41.79
C ASP A 1100 -7.42 -19.53 -40.39
N LEU A 1101 -7.04 -18.25 -40.26
CA LEU A 1101 -6.80 -17.62 -38.95
C LEU A 1101 -8.05 -17.51 -38.07
N THR A 1102 -9.25 -17.74 -38.63
CA THR A 1102 -10.49 -17.81 -37.84
C THR A 1102 -10.64 -19.16 -37.12
N GLU A 1103 -10.02 -20.22 -37.65
CA GLU A 1103 -10.16 -21.60 -37.19
C GLU A 1103 -8.88 -22.17 -36.54
N LEU A 1104 -7.70 -21.66 -36.94
CA LEU A 1104 -6.43 -22.07 -36.35
C LEU A 1104 -6.35 -21.67 -34.87
N ASP A 1105 -5.76 -22.51 -34.03
CA ASP A 1105 -5.58 -22.26 -32.61
C ASP A 1105 -4.12 -22.35 -32.17
N GLY A 1106 -3.80 -21.71 -31.04
CA GLY A 1106 -2.49 -21.84 -30.41
C GLY A 1106 -1.44 -20.80 -30.85
N PHE A 1107 -1.87 -19.62 -31.31
CA PHE A 1107 -0.99 -18.47 -31.57
C PHE A 1107 -1.47 -17.22 -30.81
N ASP A 1108 -0.51 -16.38 -30.43
CA ASP A 1108 -0.73 -15.22 -29.56
C ASP A 1108 -0.41 -13.89 -30.25
N ALA A 1109 0.24 -13.93 -31.43
CA ALA A 1109 0.43 -12.78 -32.32
C ALA A 1109 0.64 -13.23 -33.77
N VAL A 1110 0.36 -12.34 -34.72
CA VAL A 1110 0.64 -12.54 -36.15
C VAL A 1110 1.56 -11.43 -36.66
N ALA A 1111 2.63 -11.77 -37.34
CA ALA A 1111 3.53 -10.85 -38.01
C ALA A 1111 3.38 -10.96 -39.54
N PHE A 1112 3.17 -9.83 -40.21
CA PHE A 1112 3.00 -9.78 -41.66
C PHE A 1112 3.52 -8.47 -42.26
N TRP A 1113 4.36 -8.57 -43.29
CA TRP A 1113 5.10 -7.47 -43.89
C TRP A 1113 4.72 -7.20 -45.35
N GLY A 1114 3.63 -7.80 -45.85
CA GLY A 1114 3.22 -7.69 -47.24
C GLY A 1114 2.22 -6.56 -47.51
N GLU A 1115 1.52 -6.66 -48.64
CA GLU A 1115 0.59 -5.63 -49.10
C GLU A 1115 -0.63 -5.40 -48.19
N GLU A 1116 -1.16 -4.16 -48.22
CA GLU A 1116 -2.25 -3.73 -47.36
C GLU A 1116 -3.52 -4.57 -47.53
N ALA A 1117 -3.83 -5.02 -48.75
CA ALA A 1117 -5.01 -5.85 -49.02
C ALA A 1117 -4.99 -7.15 -48.20
N THR A 1118 -3.85 -7.84 -48.18
CA THR A 1118 -3.64 -9.06 -47.41
C THR A 1118 -3.59 -8.77 -45.91
N ALA A 1119 -2.91 -7.70 -45.48
CA ALA A 1119 -2.88 -7.29 -44.07
C ALA A 1119 -4.30 -6.99 -43.54
N ARG A 1120 -5.15 -6.37 -44.36
CA ARG A 1120 -6.57 -6.13 -44.04
C ARG A 1120 -7.35 -7.43 -43.94
N ALA A 1121 -7.14 -8.38 -44.86
CA ALA A 1121 -7.78 -9.69 -44.81
C ALA A 1121 -7.39 -10.46 -43.53
N ILE A 1122 -6.10 -10.44 -43.17
CA ILE A 1122 -5.58 -11.01 -41.91
C ILE A 1122 -6.26 -10.34 -40.71
N ARG A 1123 -6.28 -9.00 -40.65
CA ARG A 1123 -6.92 -8.27 -39.54
C ARG A 1123 -8.41 -8.61 -39.41
N ARG A 1124 -9.12 -8.75 -40.54
CA ARG A 1124 -10.54 -9.17 -40.57
C ARG A 1124 -10.75 -10.60 -40.07
N ALA A 1125 -9.82 -11.51 -40.35
CA ALA A 1125 -9.90 -12.85 -39.81
C ALA A 1125 -9.65 -12.85 -38.29
N LEU A 1126 -8.66 -12.09 -37.80
CA LEU A 1126 -8.35 -12.02 -36.38
C LEU A 1126 -9.50 -11.43 -35.53
N VAL A 1127 -10.28 -10.46 -36.05
CA VAL A 1127 -11.46 -9.94 -35.34
C VAL A 1127 -12.65 -10.91 -35.30
N GLY A 1128 -12.63 -11.96 -36.12
CA GLY A 1128 -13.65 -13.02 -36.12
C GLY A 1128 -13.46 -14.04 -35.00
N ARG A 1129 -12.33 -13.98 -34.27
CA ARG A 1129 -12.00 -14.90 -33.18
C ARG A 1129 -12.68 -14.51 -31.87
N ASP A 1130 -13.06 -15.53 -31.10
CA ASP A 1130 -13.42 -15.37 -29.69
C ASP A 1130 -12.16 -15.29 -28.81
N GLY A 1131 -12.29 -14.71 -27.62
CA GLY A 1131 -11.22 -14.63 -26.63
C GLY A 1131 -10.40 -13.32 -26.69
N PRO A 1132 -9.09 -13.36 -26.34
CA PRO A 1132 -8.24 -12.16 -26.29
C PRO A 1132 -8.01 -11.55 -27.67
N ILE A 1133 -7.74 -10.24 -27.71
CA ILE A 1133 -7.41 -9.55 -28.96
C ILE A 1133 -6.01 -9.97 -29.41
N VAL A 1134 -5.93 -10.72 -30.50
CA VAL A 1134 -4.65 -11.13 -31.11
C VAL A 1134 -4.07 -9.97 -31.94
N PRO A 1135 -2.87 -9.48 -31.63
CA PRO A 1135 -2.26 -8.40 -32.38
C PRO A 1135 -1.77 -8.82 -33.76
N LEU A 1136 -1.92 -7.90 -34.72
CA LEU A 1136 -1.24 -7.93 -36.01
C LEU A 1136 -0.05 -6.96 -36.00
N ALA A 1137 1.17 -7.50 -36.11
CA ALA A 1137 2.41 -6.75 -36.19
C ALA A 1137 2.82 -6.54 -37.66
N THR A 1138 2.73 -5.29 -38.12
CA THR A 1138 3.07 -4.88 -39.50
C THR A 1138 4.32 -4.01 -39.57
N ALA A 1139 4.90 -3.65 -38.43
CA ALA A 1139 6.09 -2.81 -38.34
C ALA A 1139 7.37 -3.61 -38.62
N ARG A 1140 8.43 -2.91 -39.06
CA ARG A 1140 9.75 -3.50 -39.29
C ARG A 1140 10.38 -4.13 -38.03
N ASP A 1141 10.11 -3.54 -36.87
CA ASP A 1141 10.42 -4.13 -35.58
C ASP A 1141 9.11 -4.66 -34.96
N ILE A 1142 9.00 -5.98 -34.82
CA ILE A 1142 7.81 -6.64 -34.24
C ILE A 1142 7.96 -6.91 -32.73
N THR A 1143 9.12 -6.60 -32.15
CA THR A 1143 9.44 -6.85 -30.73
C THR A 1143 8.36 -6.36 -29.76
N PRO A 1144 7.77 -5.14 -29.92
CA PRO A 1144 6.74 -4.65 -29.00
C PRO A 1144 5.47 -5.51 -28.93
N TRP A 1145 5.18 -6.28 -29.98
CA TRP A 1145 4.03 -7.20 -30.02
C TRP A 1145 4.38 -8.60 -29.55
N CYS A 1146 5.66 -8.94 -29.41
CA CYS A 1146 6.15 -10.22 -28.94
C CYS A 1146 6.33 -10.26 -27.41
N LEU A 1147 6.07 -9.15 -26.72
CA LEU A 1147 6.25 -9.00 -25.29
C LEU A 1147 4.93 -8.71 -24.58
N ILE A 1148 4.86 -9.17 -23.33
CA ILE A 1148 3.90 -8.74 -22.31
C ILE A 1148 4.68 -8.21 -21.11
N GLU A 1149 4.05 -7.34 -20.33
CA GLU A 1149 4.67 -6.73 -19.15
C GLU A 1149 3.99 -7.29 -17.89
N ARG A 1150 4.77 -7.62 -16.87
CA ARG A 1150 4.26 -8.00 -15.54
C ARG A 1150 4.95 -7.19 -14.46
N HIS A 1151 4.17 -6.79 -13.46
CA HIS A 1151 4.63 -6.04 -12.31
C HIS A 1151 4.36 -6.81 -11.02
N VAL A 1152 5.35 -6.89 -10.13
CA VAL A 1152 5.21 -7.44 -8.78
C VAL A 1152 5.49 -6.35 -7.76
N CYS A 1153 4.49 -6.06 -6.92
CA CYS A 1153 4.59 -5.14 -5.80
C CYS A 1153 4.59 -5.92 -4.49
N ILE A 1154 5.65 -5.82 -3.69
CA ILE A 1154 5.75 -6.48 -2.38
C ILE A 1154 5.79 -5.43 -1.28
N ASP A 1155 4.87 -5.51 -0.32
CA ASP A 1155 5.00 -4.75 0.92
C ASP A 1155 6.07 -5.38 1.82
N THR A 1156 7.25 -4.77 1.83
CA THR A 1156 8.39 -5.24 2.64
C THR A 1156 8.28 -4.85 4.11
N THR A 1157 7.24 -4.09 4.49
CA THR A 1157 6.93 -3.71 5.88
C THR A 1157 5.89 -4.60 6.52
N ALA A 1158 5.31 -5.54 5.78
CA ALA A 1158 4.19 -6.35 6.23
C ALA A 1158 4.48 -7.17 7.51
N ALA A 1159 5.74 -7.49 7.78
CA ALA A 1159 6.14 -8.15 9.02
C ALA A 1159 6.02 -7.25 10.28
N GLY A 1160 5.75 -5.94 10.13
CA GLY A 1160 5.63 -4.99 11.24
C GLY A 1160 6.72 -3.90 11.28
N GLY A 1161 7.52 -3.77 10.22
CA GLY A 1161 8.47 -2.68 10.00
C GLY A 1161 9.49 -2.93 8.87
N ASN A 1162 10.34 -1.94 8.57
CA ASN A 1162 11.33 -1.95 7.49
C ASN A 1162 12.76 -2.11 8.03
N ALA A 1163 13.28 -3.34 8.04
CA ALA A 1163 14.62 -3.63 8.54
C ALA A 1163 15.73 -2.92 7.73
N THR A 1164 15.59 -2.81 6.40
CA THR A 1164 16.58 -2.14 5.52
C THR A 1164 16.68 -0.66 5.83
N LEU A 1165 15.54 0.02 5.94
CA LEU A 1165 15.50 1.46 6.24
C LEU A 1165 16.08 1.77 7.63
N LEU A 1166 15.81 0.91 8.62
CA LEU A 1166 16.38 1.05 9.96
C LEU A 1166 17.89 0.80 9.98
N ALA A 1167 18.41 -0.06 9.10
CA ALA A 1167 19.84 -0.24 8.91
C ALA A 1167 20.50 1.00 8.28
N GLU A 1168 19.88 1.61 7.26
CA GLU A 1168 20.38 2.81 6.58
C GLU A 1168 20.36 4.08 7.46
N MET A 1169 19.50 4.12 8.46
CA MET A 1169 19.42 5.21 9.45
C MET A 1169 20.60 5.22 10.44
N SER A 1170 21.38 4.12 10.49
CA SER A 1170 22.39 3.83 11.51
C SER A 1170 23.67 4.65 11.44
#